data_AF-A0A8S9C230-F1
#
_entry.id   AF-A0A8S9C230-F1
#
_cell.length_a   1.000
_cell.length_b   1.000
_cell.length_c   1.000
_cell.angle_alpha   90.00
_cell.angle_beta   90.00
_cell.angle_gamma   90.00
#
_symmetry.space_group_name_H-M   'P 1'
#
loop_
_entity.id
_entity.type
_entity.pdbx_description
1 polymer ?
#
loop_
_entity_poly.entity_id
_entity_poly.type
_entity_poly.pdbx_seq_one_letter_code
_entity_poly.pdbx_strand_id
1 'polypeptide(L)'
;MCRIQYERHFLLCLHVQAFELPSLYIGCPAAGLSPESWERNFATAHEHQGQSVNKEPRTHDYYEVQSKEDGLGVAFQRHTKAALNTGIEGPVPLDIAGLSMKQQQILNRLTDLAGHYAELTMEDLGKTLETLESENISTALLFAQASRSGTLNTSVACGPRNFVGEALEIMTYEARKLADLYLPWLTINFHFNAQVIDVNLRNPQKPILTVQHQGDGEKETLVEYDFFVKVTGTTWEAPVKGNVANMAFTGVPNPDDLWSYMSGKKLMRVDDRIKPGTKILIGGTSLSAFDPVGILLTRTGIVKLDSSTSDGFRIDEVRASQYHGLITFFNRSQGEVVASRHTHAVPIPEEAALFTPEMILSQQLQKSQDPFQVYLEKARLLTAIHFKKLPKDIIPSLKTPEQFARIVEEDKNLATDPSTLTEPGMIRAALLSFLFFFALGSDPERKQIELDQQYPLLVRHGWDACRSATFNATHALERSEEDSSSHLAARRTIMNYIAAAPFPIHHLITRLYQLGVVSWEHGAYDQVSWSAKEQRFLLNGKKAHGLIAAGILTANADALSTKILAQVKKPAAGESVYHKGRFPLSSSGAYIHIIELGLPGHGRWNEGIFVNTQWADTNSYEAAHQLMPIVATTIRILENMFVRRLSDPVERLMELYRQTLPLPSAFSRQAEALRKPYEECHGILAFAKFMAEVYPDGKDFSNKMKCAQDRRVRDVMVEEMRRLGGENNEKAYAVYQAALERIKFEPFDLDTFEETSPDFSSVQIKEMKRIHDEELHQDHLVHLSAA
;
A
#
# COMPACT_ATOMS: atom_id res chain seq x y z
N MET A 1 10.00 -14.12 -2.01
CA MET A 1 8.63 -13.74 -1.60
C MET A 1 8.71 -13.00 -0.29
N CYS A 2 8.82 -11.68 -0.35
CA CYS A 2 8.78 -10.83 0.84
C CYS A 2 7.37 -10.86 1.42
N ARG A 3 7.27 -11.30 2.67
CA ARG A 3 6.05 -11.24 3.45
C ARG A 3 5.96 -9.84 4.05
N ILE A 4 4.74 -9.42 4.36
CA ILE A 4 4.37 -8.18 5.08
C ILE A 4 3.98 -7.03 4.15
N GLN A 5 2.66 -6.84 4.06
CA GLN A 5 1.89 -5.60 4.25
C GLN A 5 0.42 -6.01 4.06
N TYR A 6 -0.49 -5.60 4.92
CA TYR A 6 -1.91 -5.99 4.90
C TYR A 6 -2.72 -4.72 4.68
N GLU A 7 -3.90 -4.82 4.05
CA GLU A 7 -5.11 -3.99 4.25
C GLU A 7 -6.02 -4.01 3.00
N ARG A 8 -7.31 -4.38 3.15
CA ARG A 8 -8.38 -4.30 2.13
C ARG A 8 -9.37 -3.19 2.47
N HIS A 9 -9.53 -2.20 1.60
CA HIS A 9 -10.57 -1.18 1.75
C HIS A 9 -11.45 -1.17 0.50
N PHE A 10 -12.71 -1.57 0.64
CA PHE A 10 -13.69 -1.54 -0.46
C PHE A 10 -15.07 -1.05 -0.07
N LEU A 11 -15.41 -1.01 1.22
CA LEU A 11 -16.76 -0.61 1.59
C LEU A 11 -17.08 0.84 1.29
N LEU A 12 -16.11 1.73 1.07
CA LEU A 12 -16.42 3.09 0.61
C LEU A 12 -16.95 3.18 -0.84
N CYS A 13 -16.88 2.13 -1.68
CA CYS A 13 -17.54 2.17 -3.00
C CYS A 13 -19.07 2.30 -2.88
N LEU A 14 -19.66 1.80 -1.79
CA LEU A 14 -21.07 2.05 -1.43
C LEU A 14 -21.36 3.54 -1.18
N HIS A 15 -20.38 4.26 -0.65
CA HIS A 15 -20.52 5.63 -0.15
C HIS A 15 -20.43 6.65 -1.27
N VAL A 16 -19.70 6.32 -2.34
CA VAL A 16 -19.61 7.16 -3.55
C VAL A 16 -20.82 6.95 -4.47
N GLN A 17 -21.25 5.71 -4.67
CA GLN A 17 -22.34 5.39 -5.60
C GLN A 17 -23.69 5.96 -5.17
N ALA A 18 -23.90 6.13 -3.87
CA ALA A 18 -25.20 6.52 -3.36
C ALA A 18 -25.52 8.04 -3.47
N PHE A 19 -24.57 8.93 -3.81
CA PHE A 19 -24.78 10.38 -3.59
C PHE A 19 -24.29 11.37 -4.65
N GLU A 20 -23.64 10.95 -5.74
CA GLU A 20 -23.30 11.90 -6.82
C GLU A 20 -24.47 12.20 -7.78
N LEU A 21 -25.73 12.05 -7.32
CA LEU A 21 -26.94 12.09 -8.15
C LEU A 21 -27.76 13.40 -8.17
N PRO A 22 -27.39 14.48 -7.46
CA PRO A 22 -27.98 15.78 -7.80
C PRO A 22 -26.92 16.88 -7.94
N SER A 23 -26.19 16.89 -9.05
CA SER A 23 -25.54 18.11 -9.52
C SER A 23 -26.59 19.00 -10.18
N LEU A 24 -26.73 20.27 -9.74
CA LEU A 24 -27.13 21.49 -10.50
C LEU A 24 -28.00 22.53 -9.76
N TYR A 25 -27.29 23.51 -9.19
CA TYR A 25 -27.48 24.99 -9.14
C TYR A 25 -28.79 25.73 -8.72
N ILE A 26 -28.55 26.70 -7.81
CA ILE A 26 -29.21 28.00 -7.46
C ILE A 26 -30.27 28.05 -6.33
N GLY A 27 -29.96 28.86 -5.30
CA GLY A 27 -30.91 29.78 -4.65
C GLY A 27 -31.58 29.32 -3.35
N CYS A 28 -31.08 29.80 -2.20
CA CYS A 28 -31.84 29.82 -0.94
C CYS A 28 -33.00 30.84 -1.06
N PRO A 29 -34.17 30.62 -0.41
CA PRO A 29 -34.25 30.88 1.02
C PRO A 29 -35.07 29.86 1.86
N ALA A 30 -34.51 29.57 3.03
CA ALA A 30 -35.14 29.40 4.35
C ALA A 30 -36.37 28.50 4.58
N ALA A 31 -36.16 27.56 5.50
CA ALA A 31 -37.03 27.10 6.59
C ALA A 31 -38.35 26.33 6.28
N GLY A 32 -38.41 25.09 6.79
CA GLY A 32 -39.65 24.50 7.28
C GLY A 32 -40.58 23.84 6.26
N LEU A 33 -40.06 22.99 5.39
CA LEU A 33 -40.85 22.34 4.35
C LEU A 33 -40.97 20.82 4.53
N SER A 34 -42.21 20.33 4.44
CA SER A 34 -42.62 18.92 4.50
C SER A 34 -42.02 18.06 3.38
N PRO A 35 -42.01 16.72 3.50
CA PRO A 35 -41.52 15.81 2.45
C PRO A 35 -42.10 16.06 1.05
N GLU A 36 -43.39 16.41 0.95
CA GLU A 36 -44.09 16.66 -0.32
C GLU A 36 -43.62 17.95 -1.02
N SER A 37 -43.18 18.96 -0.26
CA SER A 37 -42.59 20.18 -0.80
C SER A 37 -41.13 19.99 -1.26
N TRP A 38 -40.44 18.96 -0.75
CA TRP A 38 -39.12 18.57 -1.23
C TRP A 38 -39.20 17.75 -2.52
N GLU A 39 -40.14 16.80 -2.64
CA GLU A 39 -40.37 16.09 -3.92
C GLU A 39 -40.69 17.05 -5.06
N ARG A 40 -41.50 18.09 -4.78
CA ARG A 40 -41.80 19.12 -5.77
C ARG A 40 -40.56 19.92 -6.16
N ASN A 41 -39.73 20.36 -5.21
CA ASN A 41 -38.51 21.11 -5.50
C ASN A 41 -37.37 20.27 -6.10
N PHE A 42 -37.31 18.95 -5.80
CA PHE A 42 -36.39 18.02 -6.46
C PHE A 42 -36.82 17.79 -7.92
N ALA A 43 -38.14 17.71 -8.19
CA ALA A 43 -38.67 17.63 -9.54
C ALA A 43 -38.40 18.92 -10.35
N THR A 44 -38.61 20.12 -9.78
CA THR A 44 -38.35 21.38 -10.48
C THR A 44 -36.86 21.72 -10.63
N ALA A 45 -35.98 21.26 -9.73
CA ALA A 45 -34.54 21.46 -9.90
C ALA A 45 -33.96 20.57 -11.02
N HIS A 46 -34.48 19.36 -11.21
CA HIS A 46 -34.10 18.49 -12.33
C HIS A 46 -34.69 18.95 -13.69
N GLU A 47 -35.81 19.69 -13.69
CA GLU A 47 -36.34 20.33 -14.90
C GLU A 47 -35.42 21.42 -15.46
N HIS A 48 -34.56 22.05 -14.64
CA HIS A 48 -33.66 23.11 -15.12
C HIS A 48 -32.44 22.62 -15.94
N GLN A 49 -32.25 21.30 -16.05
CA GLN A 49 -31.25 20.66 -16.93
C GLN A 49 -31.82 19.62 -17.90
N GLY A 50 -33.13 19.35 -17.84
CA GLY A 50 -33.81 18.48 -18.80
C GLY A 50 -33.47 16.98 -18.74
N GLN A 51 -32.71 16.51 -17.75
CA GLN A 51 -32.48 15.07 -17.56
C GLN A 51 -33.25 14.55 -16.33
N SER A 52 -34.22 13.68 -16.58
CA SER A 52 -34.90 12.93 -15.52
C SER A 52 -33.92 11.94 -14.88
N VAL A 53 -33.79 11.95 -13.56
CA VAL A 53 -33.04 10.91 -12.83
C VAL A 53 -33.61 9.55 -13.18
N ASN A 54 -32.76 8.65 -13.69
CA ASN A 54 -33.18 7.31 -14.06
C ASN A 54 -33.47 6.48 -12.78
N LYS A 55 -34.75 6.17 -12.58
CA LYS A 55 -35.28 5.43 -11.42
C LYS A 55 -35.52 3.94 -11.70
N GLU A 56 -34.92 3.38 -12.75
CA GLU A 56 -35.00 1.94 -12.97
C GLU A 56 -34.38 1.18 -11.78
N PRO A 57 -35.01 0.08 -11.33
CA PRO A 57 -34.52 -0.69 -10.19
C PRO A 57 -33.10 -1.22 -10.40
N ARG A 58 -32.26 -1.10 -9.37
CA ARG A 58 -30.89 -1.62 -9.33
C ARG A 58 -30.68 -2.45 -8.08
N THR A 59 -29.79 -3.43 -8.15
CA THR A 59 -29.44 -4.27 -7.01
C THR A 59 -27.94 -4.44 -6.93
N HIS A 60 -27.37 -4.06 -5.78
CA HIS A 60 -25.97 -4.26 -5.46
C HIS A 60 -25.87 -5.30 -4.35
N ASP A 61 -25.22 -6.42 -4.65
CA ASP A 61 -24.96 -7.49 -3.68
C ASP A 61 -23.49 -7.46 -3.25
N TYR A 62 -23.27 -7.44 -1.93
CA TYR A 62 -21.95 -7.49 -1.31
C TYR A 62 -21.81 -8.81 -0.56
N TYR A 63 -20.81 -9.60 -0.94
CA TYR A 63 -20.51 -10.90 -0.33
C TYR A 63 -19.33 -10.76 0.63
N GLU A 64 -19.57 -11.05 1.91
CA GLU A 64 -18.56 -11.05 2.95
C GLU A 64 -18.48 -12.44 3.58
N VAL A 65 -17.28 -13.03 3.57
CA VAL A 65 -17.04 -14.35 4.15
C VAL A 65 -16.98 -14.28 5.68
N GLN A 66 -16.68 -13.11 6.25
CA GLN A 66 -16.78 -12.90 7.69
C GLN A 66 -18.25 -12.86 8.16
N SER A 67 -18.44 -13.21 9.43
CA SER A 67 -19.72 -12.98 10.11
C SER A 67 -19.98 -11.49 10.31
N LYS A 68 -21.24 -11.14 10.58
CA LYS A 68 -21.59 -9.75 10.90
C LYS A 68 -20.90 -9.28 12.19
N GLU A 69 -20.72 -10.20 13.14
CA GLU A 69 -20.10 -9.96 14.43
C GLU A 69 -18.59 -9.70 14.30
N ASP A 70 -17.92 -10.39 13.37
CA ASP A 70 -16.49 -10.19 13.11
C ASP A 70 -16.22 -8.87 12.40
N GLY A 71 -17.18 -8.35 11.64
CA GLY A 71 -17.03 -7.14 10.84
C GLY A 71 -16.36 -7.40 9.49
N LEU A 72 -15.83 -6.34 8.90
CA LEU A 72 -15.45 -6.30 7.48
C LEU A 72 -13.95 -6.48 7.31
N GLY A 73 -13.54 -7.40 6.43
CA GLY A 73 -12.13 -7.70 6.15
C GLY A 73 -11.37 -8.35 7.30
N VAL A 74 -10.69 -9.47 7.03
CA VAL A 74 -9.96 -10.24 8.06
C VAL A 74 -8.90 -9.42 8.82
N ALA A 75 -8.30 -8.40 8.20
CA ALA A 75 -7.30 -7.54 8.84
C ALA A 75 -7.89 -6.46 9.78
N PHE A 76 -9.20 -6.18 9.70
CA PHE A 76 -9.90 -5.15 10.47
C PHE A 76 -11.04 -5.71 11.31
N GLN A 77 -11.09 -7.04 11.47
CA GLN A 77 -12.09 -7.68 12.32
C GLN A 77 -12.13 -7.03 13.69
N ARG A 78 -13.30 -6.93 14.30
CA ARG A 78 -13.49 -6.22 15.58
C ARG A 78 -12.55 -6.72 16.71
N HIS A 79 -12.16 -7.98 16.64
CA HIS A 79 -11.29 -8.62 17.61
C HIS A 79 -9.78 -8.55 17.27
N THR A 80 -9.40 -8.00 16.11
CA THR A 80 -7.98 -7.85 15.74
C THR A 80 -7.34 -6.66 16.45
N LYS A 81 -6.25 -6.89 17.18
CA LYS A 81 -5.50 -5.84 17.89
C LYS A 81 -4.14 -5.61 17.26
N ALA A 82 -4.02 -5.84 15.95
CA ALA A 82 -2.82 -5.51 15.19
C ALA A 82 -2.66 -3.99 15.06
N ALA A 83 -1.43 -3.49 15.10
CA ALA A 83 -1.14 -2.07 14.99
C ALA A 83 -1.27 -1.57 13.53
N LEU A 84 -1.74 -0.32 13.40
CA LEU A 84 -1.66 0.43 12.16
C LEU A 84 -0.20 0.71 11.81
N ASN A 85 0.13 0.55 10.53
CA ASN A 85 1.46 0.85 10.04
C ASN A 85 1.53 2.18 9.30
N THR A 86 0.48 2.97 9.16
CA THR A 86 0.49 4.26 8.45
C THR A 86 -0.48 5.21 9.14
N GLY A 87 -0.48 6.47 8.72
CA GLY A 87 -1.62 7.34 8.99
C GLY A 87 -2.90 6.83 8.32
N ILE A 88 -4.01 7.46 8.69
CA ILE A 88 -5.33 7.25 8.12
C ILE A 88 -5.67 8.51 7.31
N GLU A 89 -5.86 8.33 6.01
CA GLU A 89 -6.34 9.37 5.10
C GLU A 89 -7.72 9.88 5.50
N GLY A 90 -7.92 11.18 5.31
CA GLY A 90 -9.19 11.86 5.56
C GLY A 90 -10.23 11.62 4.45
N PRO A 91 -11.13 12.59 4.21
CA PRO A 91 -12.17 12.47 3.20
C PRO A 91 -11.62 12.10 1.83
N VAL A 92 -12.31 11.19 1.16
CA VAL A 92 -11.95 10.80 -0.20
C VAL A 92 -12.30 11.95 -1.17
N PRO A 93 -11.41 12.33 -2.09
CA PRO A 93 -11.67 13.42 -3.04
C PRO A 93 -12.65 12.98 -4.15
N LEU A 94 -13.95 12.98 -3.84
CA LEU A 94 -15.03 12.68 -4.78
C LEU A 94 -15.37 13.87 -5.68
N ASP A 95 -16.00 13.60 -6.83
CA ASP A 95 -16.55 14.65 -7.68
C ASP A 95 -17.90 15.13 -7.13
N ILE A 96 -17.83 16.10 -6.21
CA ILE A 96 -18.99 16.71 -5.55
C ILE A 96 -19.51 17.95 -6.31
N ALA A 97 -19.09 18.15 -7.57
CA ALA A 97 -19.50 19.30 -8.36
C ALA A 97 -21.03 19.32 -8.53
N GLY A 98 -21.63 20.48 -8.29
CA GLY A 98 -23.07 20.71 -8.41
C GLY A 98 -23.93 20.28 -7.22
N LEU A 99 -23.36 19.62 -6.20
CA LEU A 99 -24.08 19.29 -4.95
C LEU A 99 -24.27 20.53 -4.06
N SER A 100 -25.35 20.56 -3.27
CA SER A 100 -25.52 21.60 -2.25
C SER A 100 -24.47 21.50 -1.14
N MET A 101 -24.15 22.60 -0.45
CA MET A 101 -23.17 22.60 0.66
C MET A 101 -23.50 21.55 1.73
N LYS A 102 -24.78 21.33 2.03
CA LYS A 102 -25.22 20.30 2.98
C LYS A 102 -24.91 18.89 2.48
N GLN A 103 -25.15 18.61 1.20
CA GLN A 103 -24.82 17.30 0.59
C GLN A 103 -23.31 17.08 0.53
N GLN A 104 -22.54 18.11 0.18
CA GLN A 104 -21.08 18.07 0.22
C GLN A 104 -20.56 17.75 1.62
N GLN A 105 -21.10 18.39 2.65
CA GLN A 105 -20.73 18.11 4.05
C GLN A 105 -21.09 16.67 4.46
N ILE A 106 -22.27 16.19 4.08
CA ILE A 106 -22.69 14.80 4.33
C ILE A 106 -21.70 13.83 3.67
N LEU A 107 -21.33 14.07 2.42
CA LEU A 107 -20.41 13.20 1.67
C LEU A 107 -18.99 13.23 2.19
N ASN A 108 -18.47 14.42 2.48
CA ASN A 108 -17.15 14.57 3.05
C ASN A 108 -17.08 13.84 4.38
N ARG A 109 -18.09 13.97 5.25
CA ARG A 109 -18.18 13.18 6.49
C ARG A 109 -18.22 11.69 6.18
N LEU A 110 -19.14 11.27 5.30
CA LEU A 110 -19.37 9.86 4.98
C LEU A 110 -18.12 9.16 4.44
N THR A 111 -17.21 9.89 3.82
CA THR A 111 -15.95 9.36 3.28
C THR A 111 -14.72 9.67 4.13
N ASP A 112 -14.88 10.31 5.29
CA ASP A 112 -13.81 10.65 6.21
C ASP A 112 -13.53 9.50 7.19
N LEU A 113 -12.69 8.56 6.77
CA LEU A 113 -12.30 7.43 7.63
C LEU A 113 -11.51 7.91 8.85
N ALA A 114 -10.62 8.88 8.67
CA ALA A 114 -9.84 9.47 9.75
C ALA A 114 -10.74 10.15 10.80
N GLY A 115 -11.74 10.91 10.35
CA GLY A 115 -12.73 11.55 11.21
C GLY A 115 -13.53 10.54 12.03
N HIS A 116 -14.07 9.50 11.40
CA HIS A 116 -14.81 8.44 12.11
C HIS A 116 -13.94 7.68 13.11
N TYR A 117 -12.71 7.34 12.73
CA TYR A 117 -11.75 6.71 13.63
C TYR A 117 -11.47 7.59 14.85
N ALA A 118 -11.25 8.89 14.64
CA ALA A 118 -11.01 9.84 15.71
C ALA A 118 -12.23 10.01 16.62
N GLU A 119 -13.45 10.14 16.06
CA GLU A 119 -14.70 10.21 16.83
C GLU A 119 -14.86 8.97 17.74
N LEU A 120 -14.69 7.77 17.19
CA LEU A 120 -14.78 6.50 17.92
C LEU A 120 -13.79 6.40 19.07
N THR A 121 -12.52 6.70 18.80
CA THR A 121 -11.45 6.44 19.77
C THR A 121 -11.33 7.53 20.83
N MET A 122 -11.80 8.74 20.53
CA MET A 122 -11.73 9.90 21.43
C MET A 122 -13.01 10.12 22.25
N GLU A 123 -14.09 9.37 22.02
CA GLU A 123 -15.33 9.45 22.83
C GLU A 123 -15.02 9.32 24.33
N ASP A 124 -14.16 8.38 24.69
CA ASP A 124 -13.58 8.24 26.03
C ASP A 124 -12.10 7.84 25.91
N LEU A 125 -11.24 8.86 25.77
CA LEU A 125 -9.79 8.68 25.65
C LEU A 125 -9.20 7.77 26.74
N GLY A 126 -9.66 7.93 27.99
CA GLY A 126 -9.15 7.20 29.13
C GLY A 126 -9.48 5.71 29.05
N LYS A 127 -10.75 5.39 28.77
CA LYS A 127 -11.22 4.01 28.59
C LYS A 127 -10.61 3.34 27.36
N THR A 128 -10.48 4.06 26.25
CA THR A 128 -9.81 3.54 25.05
C THR A 128 -8.37 3.16 25.38
N LEU A 129 -7.63 4.05 26.05
CA LEU A 129 -6.24 3.76 26.43
C LEU A 129 -6.14 2.58 27.40
N GLU A 130 -6.99 2.52 28.44
CA GLU A 130 -7.04 1.39 29.39
C GLU A 130 -7.30 0.06 28.68
N THR A 131 -8.23 0.06 27.72
CA THR A 131 -8.55 -1.12 26.91
C THR A 131 -7.32 -1.56 26.11
N LEU A 132 -6.69 -0.64 25.37
CA LEU A 132 -5.51 -0.95 24.57
C LEU A 132 -4.33 -1.41 25.42
N GLU A 133 -4.11 -0.84 26.61
CA GLU A 133 -3.08 -1.29 27.54
C GLU A 133 -3.28 -2.74 27.99
N SER A 134 -4.53 -3.15 28.17
CA SER A 134 -4.88 -4.51 28.59
C SER A 134 -4.80 -5.54 27.46
N GLU A 135 -4.97 -5.10 26.20
CA GLU A 135 -5.07 -5.96 25.03
C GLU A 135 -3.77 -6.05 24.22
N ASN A 136 -3.13 -4.90 23.96
CA ASN A 136 -1.89 -4.81 23.20
C ASN A 136 -1.10 -3.53 23.48
N ILE A 137 0.01 -3.67 24.23
CA ILE A 137 0.93 -2.58 24.61
C ILE A 137 1.45 -1.79 23.41
N SER A 138 1.72 -2.44 22.27
CA SER A 138 2.24 -1.78 21.08
C SER A 138 1.21 -0.80 20.48
N THR A 139 -0.07 -1.17 20.48
CA THR A 139 -1.14 -0.28 19.99
C THR A 139 -1.42 0.85 20.96
N ALA A 140 -1.35 0.57 22.27
CA ALA A 140 -1.51 1.56 23.32
C ALA A 140 -0.41 2.64 23.24
N LEU A 141 0.84 2.25 22.96
CA LEU A 141 1.96 3.18 22.73
C LEU A 141 1.70 4.13 21.56
N LEU A 142 1.26 3.59 20.42
CA LEU A 142 0.94 4.41 19.25
C LEU A 142 -0.18 5.40 19.55
N PHE A 143 -1.26 4.92 20.16
CA PHE A 143 -2.42 5.73 20.49
C PHE A 143 -2.06 6.85 21.48
N ALA A 144 -1.37 6.51 22.57
CA ALA A 144 -0.91 7.48 23.57
C ALA A 144 0.02 8.55 22.97
N GLN A 145 0.86 8.20 21.99
CA GLN A 145 1.69 9.17 21.30
C GLN A 145 0.87 10.06 20.35
N ALA A 146 -0.03 9.48 19.57
CA ALA A 146 -0.85 10.19 18.62
C ALA A 146 -1.87 11.13 19.29
N SER A 147 -2.26 10.86 20.54
CA SER A 147 -3.25 11.64 21.30
C SER A 147 -2.65 12.65 22.30
N ARG A 148 -1.32 12.84 22.33
CA ARG A 148 -0.62 13.68 23.33
C ARG A 148 -1.16 15.12 23.45
N SER A 149 -1.67 15.69 22.36
CA SER A 149 -2.23 17.06 22.35
C SER A 149 -3.66 17.15 22.89
N GLY A 150 -4.26 16.03 23.31
CA GLY A 150 -5.69 15.93 23.65
C GLY A 150 -6.59 15.71 22.43
N THR A 151 -6.02 15.67 21.22
CA THR A 151 -6.69 15.33 19.96
C THR A 151 -5.90 14.23 19.29
N LEU A 152 -6.58 13.34 18.56
CA LEU A 152 -5.89 12.28 17.84
C LEU A 152 -5.25 12.82 16.54
N ASN A 153 -3.94 12.68 16.39
CA ASN A 153 -3.26 12.89 15.13
C ASN A 153 -3.34 11.63 14.24
N THR A 154 -4.26 11.61 13.29
CA THR A 154 -4.47 10.49 12.34
C THR A 154 -3.47 10.47 11.18
N SER A 155 -2.68 11.52 10.96
CA SER A 155 -1.62 11.53 9.92
C SER A 155 -0.46 10.58 10.20
N VAL A 156 -0.39 10.04 11.42
CA VAL A 156 0.61 9.05 11.85
C VAL A 156 -0.08 7.76 12.27
N ALA A 157 0.70 6.68 12.39
CA ALA A 157 0.20 5.44 12.99
C ALA A 157 -0.30 5.71 14.41
N CYS A 158 -1.60 5.48 14.65
CA CYS A 158 -2.30 6.03 15.79
C CYS A 158 -3.12 5.01 16.60
N GLY A 159 -2.97 3.70 16.37
CA GLY A 159 -3.65 2.68 17.18
C GLY A 159 -3.85 1.35 16.47
N PRO A 160 -4.85 0.55 16.87
CA PRO A 160 -5.12 -0.76 16.28
C PRO A 160 -6.01 -0.70 15.02
N ARG A 161 -5.97 -1.77 14.23
CA ARG A 161 -6.75 -1.92 12.99
C ARG A 161 -8.25 -2.18 13.21
N ASN A 162 -8.69 -2.74 14.33
CA ASN A 162 -10.13 -2.98 14.56
C ASN A 162 -10.95 -1.70 14.51
N PHE A 163 -10.43 -0.58 15.06
CA PHE A 163 -11.15 0.69 15.02
C PHE A 163 -11.32 1.24 13.60
N VAL A 164 -10.42 0.90 12.67
CA VAL A 164 -10.64 1.17 11.24
C VAL A 164 -11.81 0.34 10.71
N GLY A 165 -11.90 -0.94 11.06
CA GLY A 165 -13.03 -1.80 10.67
C GLY A 165 -14.36 -1.32 11.24
N GLU A 166 -14.38 -0.90 12.50
CA GLU A 166 -15.56 -0.32 13.16
C GLU A 166 -15.98 1.00 12.51
N ALA A 167 -15.02 1.88 12.18
CA ALA A 167 -15.28 3.11 11.45
C ALA A 167 -15.88 2.83 10.06
N LEU A 168 -15.30 1.91 9.29
CA LEU A 168 -15.81 1.50 7.98
C LEU A 168 -17.23 0.93 8.06
N GLU A 169 -17.52 0.15 9.10
CA GLU A 169 -18.86 -0.40 9.33
C GLU A 169 -19.89 0.70 9.62
N ILE A 170 -19.55 1.68 10.47
CA ILE A 170 -20.40 2.84 10.73
C ILE A 170 -20.68 3.61 9.45
N MET A 171 -19.62 3.96 8.72
CA MET A 171 -19.75 4.67 7.46
C MET A 171 -20.67 3.88 6.51
N THR A 172 -20.56 2.55 6.47
CA THR A 172 -21.37 1.67 5.60
C THR A 172 -22.86 1.73 5.94
N TYR A 173 -23.21 1.67 7.23
CA TYR A 173 -24.60 1.82 7.64
C TYR A 173 -25.14 3.23 7.39
N GLU A 174 -24.31 4.26 7.56
CA GLU A 174 -24.68 5.64 7.21
C GLU A 174 -24.95 5.77 5.70
N ALA A 175 -24.08 5.21 4.85
CA ALA A 175 -24.24 5.21 3.40
C ALA A 175 -25.54 4.52 2.99
N ARG A 176 -25.81 3.34 3.54
CA ARG A 176 -27.05 2.60 3.31
C ARG A 176 -28.28 3.39 3.73
N LYS A 177 -28.27 3.97 4.93
CA LYS A 177 -29.40 4.76 5.44
C LYS A 177 -29.70 5.96 4.53
N LEU A 178 -28.65 6.61 4.03
CA LEU A 178 -28.81 7.71 3.09
C LEU A 178 -29.29 7.18 1.72
N ALA A 179 -28.86 6.01 1.27
CA ALA A 179 -29.31 5.42 0.01
C ALA A 179 -30.80 5.07 0.07
N ASP A 180 -31.26 4.48 1.17
CA ASP A 180 -32.68 4.20 1.43
C ASP A 180 -33.52 5.49 1.40
N LEU A 181 -32.94 6.62 1.82
CA LEU A 181 -33.62 7.92 1.85
C LEU A 181 -33.65 8.63 0.50
N TYR A 182 -32.55 8.58 -0.27
CA TYR A 182 -32.38 9.41 -1.47
C TYR A 182 -32.43 8.64 -2.79
N LEU A 183 -32.24 7.31 -2.76
CA LEU A 183 -32.18 6.44 -3.94
C LEU A 183 -33.13 5.23 -3.77
N PRO A 184 -34.46 5.44 -3.70
CA PRO A 184 -35.41 4.35 -3.46
C PRO A 184 -35.46 3.28 -4.56
N TRP A 185 -34.83 3.51 -5.71
CA TRP A 185 -34.66 2.54 -6.79
C TRP A 185 -33.40 1.67 -6.64
N LEU A 186 -32.50 1.97 -5.71
CA LEU A 186 -31.29 1.19 -5.44
C LEU A 186 -31.52 0.28 -4.23
N THR A 187 -31.39 -1.03 -4.45
CA THR A 187 -31.37 -2.03 -3.37
C THR A 187 -29.94 -2.44 -3.07
N ILE A 188 -29.53 -2.32 -1.80
CA ILE A 188 -28.20 -2.71 -1.33
C ILE A 188 -28.33 -3.90 -0.35
N ASN A 189 -27.74 -5.04 -0.73
CA ASN A 189 -27.77 -6.26 0.08
C ASN A 189 -26.36 -6.61 0.58
N PHE A 190 -26.26 -6.89 1.89
CA PHE A 190 -25.05 -7.44 2.49
C PHE A 190 -25.29 -8.90 2.87
N HIS A 191 -24.54 -9.79 2.23
CA HIS A 191 -24.55 -11.23 2.46
C HIS A 191 -23.33 -11.59 3.30
N PHE A 192 -23.49 -11.60 4.62
CA PHE A 192 -22.46 -12.08 5.56
C PHE A 192 -22.42 -13.60 5.59
N ASN A 193 -21.30 -14.18 6.03
CA ASN A 193 -21.05 -15.62 5.97
C ASN A 193 -21.28 -16.19 4.56
N ALA A 194 -20.94 -15.42 3.52
CA ALA A 194 -21.14 -15.83 2.14
C ALA A 194 -19.84 -15.67 1.35
N GLN A 195 -19.45 -16.73 0.64
CA GLN A 195 -18.22 -16.79 -0.13
C GLN A 195 -18.52 -17.07 -1.60
N VAL A 196 -17.97 -16.24 -2.49
CA VAL A 196 -17.92 -16.57 -3.92
C VAL A 196 -16.81 -17.59 -4.14
N ILE A 197 -17.18 -18.83 -4.46
CA ILE A 197 -16.25 -19.97 -4.58
C ILE A 197 -15.90 -20.32 -6.02
N ASP A 198 -16.75 -19.95 -6.98
CA ASP A 198 -16.51 -20.17 -8.40
C ASP A 198 -17.17 -19.08 -9.27
N VAL A 199 -16.76 -19.03 -10.53
CA VAL A 199 -17.28 -18.09 -11.52
C VAL A 199 -17.34 -18.71 -12.91
N ASN A 200 -18.39 -18.42 -13.66
CA ASN A 200 -18.53 -18.79 -15.07
C ASN A 200 -18.54 -17.54 -15.94
N LEU A 201 -17.52 -17.41 -16.80
CA LEU A 201 -17.27 -16.26 -17.68
C LEU A 201 -17.46 -16.58 -19.16
N ARG A 202 -18.17 -17.68 -19.47
CA ARG A 202 -18.44 -18.07 -20.87
C ARG A 202 -19.22 -17.00 -21.63
N ASN A 203 -20.16 -16.34 -20.95
CA ASN A 203 -20.73 -15.09 -21.44
C ASN A 203 -19.94 -13.93 -20.80
N PRO A 204 -19.12 -13.19 -21.58
CA PRO A 204 -18.30 -12.12 -21.02
C PRO A 204 -19.11 -10.96 -20.45
N GLN A 205 -20.38 -10.81 -20.87
CA GLN A 205 -21.26 -9.71 -20.45
C GLN A 205 -22.21 -10.07 -19.30
N LYS A 206 -22.33 -11.36 -18.97
CA LYS A 206 -23.23 -11.90 -17.94
C LYS A 206 -22.50 -12.91 -17.08
N PRO A 207 -21.54 -12.46 -16.25
CA PRO A 207 -20.86 -13.34 -15.32
C PRO A 207 -21.84 -14.02 -14.36
N ILE A 208 -21.66 -15.33 -14.15
CA ILE A 208 -22.43 -16.11 -13.17
C ILE A 208 -21.50 -16.46 -12.01
N LEU A 209 -21.88 -16.10 -10.79
CA LEU A 209 -21.15 -16.38 -9.56
C LEU A 209 -21.76 -17.59 -8.85
N THR A 210 -20.91 -18.49 -8.35
CA THR A 210 -21.31 -19.55 -7.41
C THR A 210 -21.01 -19.09 -5.99
N VAL A 211 -22.06 -18.88 -5.20
CA VAL A 211 -21.98 -18.39 -3.82
C VAL A 211 -22.29 -19.50 -2.86
N GLN A 212 -21.37 -19.78 -1.94
CA GLN A 212 -21.54 -20.68 -0.81
C GLN A 212 -21.87 -19.89 0.45
N HIS A 213 -23.01 -20.18 1.07
CA HIS A 213 -23.35 -19.63 2.38
C HIS A 213 -22.86 -20.57 3.49
N GLN A 214 -22.08 -20.05 4.44
CA GLN A 214 -21.55 -20.79 5.57
C GLN A 214 -22.63 -20.93 6.67
N GLY A 215 -22.92 -22.15 7.10
CA GLY A 215 -23.96 -22.48 8.10
C GLY A 215 -24.45 -23.93 8.03
N ASP A 216 -25.46 -24.28 8.84
CA ASP A 216 -26.07 -25.63 8.88
C ASP A 216 -26.84 -25.93 7.58
N GLY A 217 -26.13 -26.49 6.61
CA GLY A 217 -26.64 -26.88 5.29
C GLY A 217 -26.07 -26.00 4.18
N GLU A 218 -24.76 -26.11 3.94
CA GLU A 218 -24.03 -25.44 2.84
C GLU A 218 -24.86 -25.48 1.55
N LYS A 219 -25.49 -24.36 1.22
CA LYS A 219 -26.27 -24.22 -0.01
C LYS A 219 -25.48 -23.35 -0.96
N GLU A 220 -25.11 -23.94 -2.09
CA GLU A 220 -24.57 -23.20 -3.21
C GLU A 220 -25.72 -22.56 -3.99
N THR A 221 -25.56 -21.28 -4.35
CA THR A 221 -26.48 -20.56 -5.23
C THR A 221 -25.73 -20.04 -6.44
N LEU A 222 -26.38 -20.07 -7.59
CA LEU A 222 -25.88 -19.49 -8.83
C LEU A 222 -26.61 -18.17 -9.06
N VAL A 223 -25.87 -17.09 -9.20
CA VAL A 223 -26.43 -15.75 -9.41
C VAL A 223 -25.76 -15.12 -10.63
N GLU A 224 -26.57 -14.69 -11.60
CA GLU A 224 -26.12 -13.96 -12.79
C GLU A 224 -26.11 -12.46 -12.51
N TYR A 225 -25.04 -11.77 -12.93
CA TYR A 225 -24.87 -10.33 -12.78
C TYR A 225 -24.61 -9.66 -14.13
N ASP A 226 -24.98 -8.39 -14.27
CA ASP A 226 -24.53 -7.54 -15.39
C ASP A 226 -23.03 -7.26 -15.32
N PHE A 227 -22.50 -7.20 -14.11
CA PHE A 227 -21.14 -6.82 -13.79
C PHE A 227 -20.78 -7.22 -12.36
N PHE A 228 -19.52 -7.52 -12.08
CA PHE A 228 -19.06 -7.61 -10.70
C PHE A 228 -17.67 -7.02 -10.50
N VAL A 229 -17.40 -6.57 -9.27
CA VAL A 229 -16.09 -6.08 -8.86
C VAL A 229 -15.50 -7.10 -7.91
N LYS A 230 -14.35 -7.67 -8.25
CA LYS A 230 -13.67 -8.63 -7.39
C LYS A 230 -12.75 -7.91 -6.43
N VAL A 231 -13.10 -7.93 -5.15
CA VAL A 231 -12.31 -7.29 -4.09
C VAL A 231 -11.94 -8.27 -3.00
N THR A 232 -11.41 -9.40 -3.45
CA THR A 232 -10.77 -10.42 -2.62
C THR A 232 -9.42 -9.96 -2.08
N GLY A 233 -9.11 -8.66 -2.04
CA GLY A 233 -7.80 -8.07 -1.76
C GLY A 233 -6.73 -8.94 -1.07
N THR A 234 -6.37 -8.74 0.22
CA THR A 234 -5.31 -9.57 0.84
C THR A 234 -5.84 -10.94 1.25
N THR A 235 -5.47 -12.00 0.52
CA THR A 235 -5.65 -13.39 0.95
C THR A 235 -4.37 -13.93 1.56
N TRP A 236 -4.48 -14.79 2.57
CA TRP A 236 -3.33 -15.43 3.19
C TRP A 236 -3.54 -16.91 3.43
N GLU A 237 -2.43 -17.62 3.60
CA GLU A 237 -2.42 -18.99 4.11
C GLU A 237 -1.49 -19.11 5.32
N ALA A 238 -1.67 -20.17 6.12
CA ALA A 238 -0.72 -20.49 7.17
C ALA A 238 0.64 -20.88 6.56
N PRO A 239 1.78 -20.34 7.05
CA PRO A 239 3.10 -20.66 6.52
C PRO A 239 3.62 -22.07 6.85
N VAL A 240 2.91 -22.78 7.72
CA VAL A 240 3.26 -24.09 8.27
C VAL A 240 2.19 -25.09 7.90
N LYS A 241 2.56 -26.38 7.81
CA LYS A 241 1.67 -27.46 7.37
C LYS A 241 1.69 -28.64 8.34
N GLY A 242 0.71 -29.53 8.21
CA GLY A 242 0.62 -30.79 8.95
C GLY A 242 0.62 -30.60 10.47
N ASN A 243 1.37 -31.45 11.17
CA ASN A 243 1.42 -31.44 12.64
C ASN A 243 1.93 -30.12 13.24
N VAL A 244 2.77 -29.38 12.52
CA VAL A 244 3.26 -28.08 12.98
C VAL A 244 2.12 -27.06 12.99
N ALA A 245 1.31 -27.02 11.92
CA ALA A 245 0.16 -26.13 11.81
C ALA A 245 -0.88 -26.37 12.91
N ASN A 246 -1.23 -27.64 13.16
CA ASN A 246 -2.18 -28.03 14.21
C ASN A 246 -1.75 -27.62 15.61
N MET A 247 -0.45 -27.38 15.81
CA MET A 247 0.11 -27.05 17.10
C MET A 247 0.47 -25.57 17.23
N ALA A 248 0.43 -24.78 16.16
CA ALA A 248 0.88 -23.41 16.13
C ALA A 248 -0.30 -22.42 16.13
N PHE A 249 -0.06 -21.21 16.60
CA PHE A 249 -1.00 -20.11 16.42
C PHE A 249 -0.82 -19.51 15.01
N THR A 250 -1.88 -19.52 14.20
CA THR A 250 -1.88 -19.02 12.81
C THR A 250 -2.96 -17.98 12.54
N GLY A 251 -3.74 -17.62 13.56
CA GLY A 251 -4.80 -16.62 13.48
C GLY A 251 -4.27 -15.18 13.37
N VAL A 252 -5.21 -14.25 13.25
CA VAL A 252 -4.92 -12.81 13.36
C VAL A 252 -4.44 -12.44 14.77
N PRO A 253 -3.78 -11.29 14.99
CA PRO A 253 -3.40 -10.83 16.33
C PRO A 253 -4.61 -10.47 17.22
N ASN A 254 -5.34 -11.49 17.67
CA ASN A 254 -6.45 -11.42 18.60
C ASN A 254 -5.97 -11.88 20.00
N PRO A 255 -6.08 -11.03 21.04
CA PRO A 255 -5.72 -11.42 22.40
C PRO A 255 -6.43 -12.69 22.88
N ASP A 256 -7.73 -12.82 22.68
CA ASP A 256 -8.52 -13.95 23.21
C ASP A 256 -8.12 -15.27 22.58
N ASP A 257 -7.92 -15.29 21.26
CA ASP A 257 -7.45 -16.47 20.54
C ASP A 257 -6.02 -16.84 20.94
N LEU A 258 -5.15 -15.83 21.11
CA LEU A 258 -3.78 -16.06 21.53
C LEU A 258 -3.73 -16.60 22.97
N TRP A 259 -4.55 -16.09 23.88
CA TRP A 259 -4.62 -16.58 25.26
C TRP A 259 -5.24 -17.97 25.35
N SER A 260 -6.26 -18.26 24.54
CA SER A 260 -6.82 -19.60 24.41
C SER A 260 -5.75 -20.59 23.93
N TYR A 261 -4.95 -20.21 22.94
CA TYR A 261 -3.80 -20.98 22.48
C TYR A 261 -2.75 -21.18 23.59
N MET A 262 -2.34 -20.10 24.26
CA MET A 262 -1.32 -20.15 25.33
C MET A 262 -1.77 -21.02 26.51
N SER A 263 -3.04 -20.93 26.90
CA SER A 263 -3.67 -21.75 27.95
C SER A 263 -3.78 -23.21 27.53
N GLY A 264 -4.21 -23.49 26.30
CA GLY A 264 -4.24 -24.85 25.73
C GLY A 264 -2.86 -25.51 25.70
N LYS A 265 -1.80 -24.72 25.49
CA LYS A 265 -0.39 -25.16 25.60
C LYS A 265 0.16 -25.18 27.02
N LYS A 266 -0.66 -24.86 28.03
CA LYS A 266 -0.29 -24.79 29.45
C LYS A 266 0.88 -23.83 29.72
N LEU A 267 0.98 -22.74 28.96
CA LEU A 267 2.04 -21.74 29.09
C LEU A 267 1.69 -20.62 30.08
N MET A 268 0.44 -20.60 30.55
CA MET A 268 -0.09 -19.65 31.53
C MET A 268 -0.02 -20.21 32.95
N ARG A 269 0.15 -19.32 33.92
CA ARG A 269 0.03 -19.55 35.37
C ARG A 269 -1.44 -19.43 35.80
N VAL A 270 -1.70 -19.72 37.08
CA VAL A 270 -3.04 -19.59 37.70
C VAL A 270 -3.46 -18.13 37.85
N ASP A 271 -2.52 -17.18 37.90
CA ASP A 271 -2.76 -15.73 37.98
C ASP A 271 -2.83 -15.07 36.59
N ASP A 272 -3.12 -15.84 35.54
CA ASP A 272 -3.19 -15.41 34.13
C ASP A 272 -1.92 -14.75 33.58
N ARG A 273 -0.77 -14.99 34.20
CA ARG A 273 0.54 -14.55 33.67
C ARG A 273 1.23 -15.65 32.89
N ILE A 274 2.08 -15.27 31.95
CA ILE A 274 2.95 -16.24 31.25
C ILE A 274 3.90 -16.88 32.27
N LYS A 275 4.15 -18.18 32.15
CA LYS A 275 5.13 -18.89 33.01
C LYS A 275 6.56 -18.41 32.70
N PRO A 276 7.36 -18.01 33.70
CA PRO A 276 8.80 -17.80 33.53
C PRO A 276 9.48 -19.01 32.89
N GLY A 277 10.45 -18.77 32.01
CA GLY A 277 11.13 -19.82 31.23
C GLY A 277 10.38 -20.31 29.97
N THR A 278 9.15 -19.84 29.72
CA THR A 278 8.46 -20.05 28.44
C THR A 278 9.30 -19.50 27.28
N LYS A 279 9.23 -20.17 26.13
CA LYS A 279 9.97 -19.84 24.90
C LYS A 279 9.03 -19.91 23.71
N ILE A 280 8.94 -18.87 22.91
CA ILE A 280 8.02 -18.73 21.79
C ILE A 280 8.82 -18.36 20.55
N LEU A 281 8.64 -19.13 19.48
CA LEU A 281 9.13 -18.79 18.15
C LEU A 281 8.11 -17.90 17.44
N ILE A 282 8.57 -16.81 16.84
CA ILE A 282 7.76 -15.95 15.97
C ILE A 282 8.48 -15.79 14.64
N GLY A 283 7.84 -16.12 13.53
CA GLY A 283 8.48 -15.97 12.22
C GLY A 283 8.32 -14.54 11.67
N GLY A 284 9.40 -14.01 11.10
CA GLY A 284 9.50 -12.63 10.62
C GLY A 284 10.16 -11.67 11.62
N THR A 285 10.50 -10.48 11.14
CA THR A 285 11.24 -9.42 11.87
C THR A 285 10.66 -8.03 11.60
N SER A 286 9.36 -7.94 11.29
CA SER A 286 8.66 -6.68 11.00
C SER A 286 7.40 -6.53 11.87
N LEU A 287 6.60 -5.48 11.59
CA LEU A 287 5.41 -5.15 12.36
C LEU A 287 4.46 -6.33 12.63
N SER A 288 4.16 -7.17 11.63
CA SER A 288 3.27 -8.32 11.83
C SER A 288 3.82 -9.38 12.79
N ALA A 289 5.14 -9.45 12.94
CA ALA A 289 5.79 -10.29 13.96
C ALA A 289 5.81 -9.59 15.33
N PHE A 290 5.75 -8.26 15.36
CA PHE A 290 5.74 -7.46 16.58
C PHE A 290 4.35 -7.34 17.20
N ASP A 291 3.27 -7.40 16.41
CA ASP A 291 1.89 -7.33 16.90
C ASP A 291 1.61 -8.36 18.03
N PRO A 292 1.95 -9.66 17.88
CA PRO A 292 1.76 -10.63 18.96
C PRO A 292 2.66 -10.36 20.17
N VAL A 293 3.82 -9.70 20.01
CA VAL A 293 4.69 -9.34 21.14
C VAL A 293 4.00 -8.34 22.05
N GLY A 294 3.38 -7.31 21.50
CA GLY A 294 2.62 -6.33 22.28
C GLY A 294 1.47 -6.95 23.08
N ILE A 295 0.78 -7.94 22.51
CA ILE A 295 -0.23 -8.75 23.21
C ILE A 295 0.42 -9.58 24.32
N LEU A 296 1.48 -10.36 24.00
CA LEU A 296 2.20 -11.20 24.98
C LEU A 296 2.65 -10.41 26.22
N LEU A 297 3.12 -9.18 26.03
CA LEU A 297 3.64 -8.33 27.09
C LEU A 297 2.59 -7.96 28.15
N THR A 298 1.31 -7.84 27.80
CA THR A 298 0.21 -7.53 28.74
C THR A 298 0.13 -8.55 29.89
N ARG A 299 0.55 -9.81 29.65
CA ARG A 299 0.54 -10.90 30.64
C ARG A 299 1.90 -11.20 31.26
N THR A 300 2.88 -10.29 31.12
CA THR A 300 4.21 -10.42 31.73
C THR A 300 4.44 -9.44 32.89
N GLY A 301 3.84 -8.25 32.81
CA GLY A 301 4.11 -7.12 33.72
C GLY A 301 5.49 -6.47 33.50
N ILE A 302 6.15 -6.73 32.37
CA ILE A 302 7.45 -6.14 32.03
C ILE A 302 7.32 -4.66 31.69
N VAL A 303 6.27 -4.28 30.98
CA VAL A 303 6.08 -2.94 30.41
C VAL A 303 4.87 -2.29 31.04
N LYS A 304 4.97 -0.99 31.32
CA LYS A 304 3.86 -0.12 31.68
C LYS A 304 3.95 1.16 30.86
N LEU A 305 2.83 1.65 30.36
CA LEU A 305 2.78 2.98 29.79
C LEU A 305 3.09 4.03 30.85
N ASP A 306 3.80 5.06 30.43
CA ASP A 306 4.17 6.18 31.28
C ASP A 306 4.42 7.42 30.44
N SER A 307 3.44 8.32 30.44
CA SER A 307 3.53 9.59 29.70
C SER A 307 4.56 10.57 30.28
N SER A 308 5.12 10.29 31.46
CA SER A 308 6.18 11.12 32.06
C SER A 308 7.58 10.83 31.51
N THR A 309 7.78 9.71 30.81
CA THR A 309 9.07 9.38 30.18
C THR A 309 9.10 9.86 28.73
N SER A 310 10.30 10.16 28.22
CA SER A 310 10.51 10.45 26.79
C SER A 310 9.98 9.34 25.89
N ASP A 311 10.17 8.10 26.34
CA ASP A 311 9.87 6.87 25.59
C ASP A 311 8.37 6.55 25.60
N GLY A 312 7.59 7.14 26.50
CA GLY A 312 6.16 6.85 26.69
C GLY A 312 5.88 5.55 27.46
N PHE A 313 6.91 4.87 27.96
CA PHE A 313 6.79 3.68 28.80
C PHE A 313 7.93 3.54 29.80
N ARG A 314 7.76 2.61 30.75
CA ARG A 314 8.79 2.09 31.66
C ARG A 314 8.90 0.58 31.53
N ILE A 315 10.12 0.06 31.67
CA ILE A 315 10.38 -1.38 31.77
C ILE A 315 10.81 -1.74 33.19
N ASP A 316 10.16 -2.74 33.78
CA ASP A 316 10.60 -3.40 35.00
C ASP A 316 11.68 -4.44 34.64
N GLU A 317 12.95 -4.07 34.80
CA GLU A 317 14.10 -4.93 34.48
C GLU A 317 14.17 -6.20 35.33
N VAL A 318 13.72 -6.13 36.59
CA VAL A 318 13.65 -7.28 37.49
C VAL A 318 12.65 -8.29 36.94
N ARG A 319 11.49 -7.83 36.47
CA ARG A 319 10.52 -8.69 35.77
C ARG A 319 11.06 -9.18 34.45
N ALA A 320 11.67 -8.33 33.62
CA ALA A 320 12.25 -8.72 32.34
C ALA A 320 13.25 -9.89 32.48
N SER A 321 14.08 -9.88 33.52
CA SER A 321 15.05 -10.95 33.80
C SER A 321 14.41 -12.34 33.99
N GLN A 322 13.17 -12.40 34.50
CA GLN A 322 12.42 -13.65 34.70
C GLN A 322 11.94 -14.27 33.37
N TYR A 323 11.90 -13.47 32.30
CA TYR A 323 11.42 -13.84 30.97
C TYR A 323 12.54 -13.83 29.92
N HIS A 324 13.80 -14.01 30.34
CA HIS A 324 14.93 -14.07 29.42
C HIS A 324 14.68 -15.11 28.31
N GLY A 325 14.80 -14.70 27.06
CA GLY A 325 14.57 -15.45 25.82
C GLY A 325 13.13 -15.88 25.60
N LEU A 326 12.14 -15.20 26.19
CA LEU A 326 10.71 -15.49 25.99
C LEU A 326 10.35 -15.54 24.50
N ILE A 327 10.85 -14.57 23.73
CA ILE A 327 10.58 -14.46 22.30
C ILE A 327 11.86 -14.71 21.52
N THR A 328 11.76 -15.53 20.48
CA THR A 328 12.81 -15.71 19.47
C THR A 328 12.20 -15.47 18.09
N PHE A 329 12.54 -14.34 17.48
CA PHE A 329 12.22 -14.09 16.08
C PHE A 329 13.04 -15.00 15.18
N PHE A 330 12.48 -15.48 14.07
CA PHE A 330 13.28 -16.18 13.06
C PHE A 330 12.98 -15.73 11.64
N ASN A 331 14.03 -15.63 10.83
CA ASN A 331 13.92 -15.19 9.44
C ASN A 331 14.90 -15.94 8.53
N ARG A 332 14.47 -16.21 7.29
CA ARG A 332 15.23 -16.94 6.26
C ARG A 332 16.45 -16.14 5.84
N SER A 333 16.41 -14.82 5.88
CA SER A 333 17.54 -13.97 5.52
C SER A 333 18.25 -13.46 6.77
N GLN A 334 19.58 -13.54 6.78
CA GLN A 334 20.39 -12.85 7.79
C GLN A 334 20.43 -11.35 7.49
N GLY A 335 20.49 -10.51 8.52
CA GLY A 335 20.67 -9.05 8.37
C GLY A 335 19.44 -8.28 7.87
N GLU A 336 18.38 -8.96 7.43
CA GLU A 336 17.13 -8.33 6.96
C GLU A 336 16.23 -7.93 8.15
N VAL A 337 16.75 -7.07 9.03
CA VAL A 337 15.98 -6.34 10.05
C VAL A 337 15.97 -4.88 9.66
N VAL A 338 14.77 -4.35 9.47
CA VAL A 338 14.58 -2.97 9.01
C VAL A 338 14.58 -2.05 10.22
N ALA A 339 15.28 -0.93 10.12
CA ALA A 339 15.24 0.11 11.14
C ALA A 339 13.84 0.73 11.27
N SER A 340 13.63 1.45 12.37
CA SER A 340 12.36 2.06 12.70
C SER A 340 11.94 3.16 11.72
N ARG A 341 10.62 3.33 11.56
CA ARG A 341 10.07 4.50 10.89
C ARG A 341 9.90 5.65 11.87
N HIS A 342 10.50 6.79 11.54
CA HIS A 342 10.34 8.02 12.31
C HIS A 342 8.88 8.50 12.34
N THR A 343 8.52 9.23 13.39
CA THR A 343 7.16 9.76 13.58
C THR A 343 6.87 10.98 12.71
N HIS A 344 7.90 11.68 12.23
CA HIS A 344 7.78 12.83 11.34
C HIS A 344 8.42 12.52 9.99
N ALA A 345 7.86 13.07 8.91
CA ALA A 345 8.54 13.09 7.63
C ALA A 345 9.85 13.88 7.79
N VAL A 346 10.98 13.25 7.51
CA VAL A 346 12.26 13.95 7.58
C VAL A 346 12.50 14.62 6.22
N PRO A 347 12.52 15.96 6.15
CA PRO A 347 12.83 16.64 4.90
C PRO A 347 14.27 16.30 4.49
N ILE A 348 14.49 16.11 3.19
CA ILE A 348 15.83 15.94 2.66
C ILE A 348 16.50 17.32 2.66
N PRO A 349 17.66 17.48 3.34
CA PRO A 349 18.33 18.77 3.38
C PRO A 349 18.67 19.27 1.97
N GLU A 350 18.55 20.57 1.73
CA GLU A 350 18.78 21.17 0.41
C GLU A 350 20.20 20.91 -0.09
N GLU A 351 21.18 20.96 0.82
CA GLU A 351 22.59 20.66 0.53
C GLU A 351 22.82 19.21 0.08
N ALA A 352 21.86 18.32 0.32
CA ALA A 352 21.88 16.95 -0.16
C ALA A 352 21.07 16.76 -1.44
N ALA A 353 20.22 17.71 -1.86
CA ALA A 353 19.28 17.55 -2.98
C ALA A 353 19.96 17.60 -4.37
N LEU A 354 20.73 16.56 -4.70
CA LEU A 354 21.54 16.43 -5.91
C LEU A 354 20.72 16.26 -7.21
N PHE A 355 19.50 15.75 -7.11
CA PHE A 355 18.66 15.40 -8.26
C PHE A 355 17.47 16.35 -8.38
N THR A 356 17.16 16.78 -9.61
CA THR A 356 15.95 17.58 -9.88
C THR A 356 14.73 16.68 -10.05
N PRO A 357 13.50 17.22 -9.94
CA PRO A 357 12.28 16.47 -10.23
C PRO A 357 12.27 15.80 -11.61
N GLU A 358 12.74 16.48 -12.65
CA GLU A 358 12.81 15.96 -14.01
C GLU A 358 13.78 14.79 -14.15
N MET A 359 14.89 14.80 -13.41
CA MET A 359 15.85 13.69 -13.36
C MET A 359 15.25 12.44 -12.71
N ILE A 360 14.30 12.62 -11.79
CA ILE A 360 13.59 11.51 -11.14
C ILE A 360 12.50 10.99 -12.07
N LEU A 361 11.66 11.89 -12.60
CA LEU A 361 10.59 11.55 -13.56
C LEU A 361 11.13 10.80 -14.78
N SER A 362 12.30 11.20 -15.31
CA SER A 362 12.89 10.56 -16.48
C SER A 362 13.18 9.06 -16.27
N GLN A 363 13.40 8.61 -15.03
CA GLN A 363 13.65 7.19 -14.73
C GLN A 363 12.39 6.34 -14.90
N GLN A 364 11.20 6.93 -14.79
CA GLN A 364 9.94 6.20 -14.99
C GLN A 364 9.57 6.00 -16.46
N LEU A 365 10.17 6.77 -17.37
CA LEU A 365 9.85 6.69 -18.79
C LEU A 365 10.79 5.77 -19.57
N GLN A 366 11.91 5.35 -18.96
CA GLN A 366 12.94 4.60 -19.66
C GLN A 366 12.52 3.14 -19.89
N LYS A 367 12.51 2.69 -21.16
CA LYS A 367 12.33 1.28 -21.52
C LYS A 367 13.49 0.43 -20.99
N SER A 368 13.21 -0.80 -20.58
CA SER A 368 14.23 -1.85 -20.34
C SER A 368 15.26 -1.54 -19.24
N GLN A 369 14.97 -0.60 -18.34
CA GLN A 369 15.76 -0.32 -17.14
C GLN A 369 14.92 -0.58 -15.89
N ASP A 370 15.50 -1.21 -14.87
CA ASP A 370 14.84 -1.33 -13.58
C ASP A 370 15.01 -0.05 -12.75
N PRO A 371 13.96 0.78 -12.59
CA PRO A 371 14.07 2.04 -11.86
C PRO A 371 14.33 1.81 -10.36
N PHE A 372 13.97 0.65 -9.78
CA PHE A 372 14.19 0.38 -8.36
C PHE A 372 15.68 0.35 -8.00
N GLN A 373 16.53 -0.18 -8.90
CA GLN A 373 17.98 -0.17 -8.70
C GLN A 373 18.53 1.26 -8.69
N VAL A 374 18.09 2.06 -9.66
CA VAL A 374 18.50 3.47 -9.78
C VAL A 374 18.05 4.27 -8.56
N TYR A 375 16.81 4.08 -8.08
CA TYR A 375 16.32 4.75 -6.87
C TYR A 375 17.11 4.36 -5.63
N LEU A 376 17.48 3.09 -5.48
CA LEU A 376 18.31 2.64 -4.36
C LEU A 376 19.73 3.24 -4.43
N GLU A 377 20.33 3.30 -5.62
CA GLU A 377 21.64 3.92 -5.83
C GLU A 377 21.60 5.42 -5.50
N LYS A 378 20.57 6.13 -5.96
CA LYS A 378 20.34 7.54 -5.64
C LYS A 378 20.16 7.74 -4.13
N ALA A 379 19.34 6.93 -3.46
CA ALA A 379 19.11 7.03 -2.02
C ALA A 379 20.39 6.79 -1.20
N ARG A 380 21.20 5.80 -1.61
CA ARG A 380 22.53 5.55 -1.02
C ARG A 380 23.45 6.74 -1.20
N LEU A 381 23.48 7.34 -2.39
CA LEU A 381 24.32 8.50 -2.67
C LEU A 381 23.95 9.71 -1.81
N LEU A 382 22.67 10.09 -1.77
CA LEU A 382 22.21 11.22 -0.96
C LEU A 382 22.56 11.02 0.52
N THR A 383 22.33 9.81 1.02
CA THR A 383 22.65 9.44 2.41
C THR A 383 24.16 9.48 2.67
N ALA A 384 24.97 8.94 1.75
CA ALA A 384 26.42 8.95 1.85
C ALA A 384 27.00 10.36 1.93
N ILE A 385 26.49 11.29 1.10
CA ILE A 385 26.89 12.70 1.11
C ILE A 385 26.59 13.32 2.48
N HIS A 386 25.36 13.16 2.98
CA HIS A 386 24.95 13.75 4.26
C HIS A 386 25.77 13.22 5.45
N PHE A 387 25.90 11.88 5.55
CA PHE A 387 26.61 11.23 6.65
C PHE A 387 28.13 11.12 6.46
N LYS A 388 28.68 11.69 5.38
CA LYS A 388 30.13 11.68 5.05
C LYS A 388 30.69 10.26 4.98
N LYS A 389 29.96 9.37 4.32
CA LYS A 389 30.30 7.96 4.08
C LYS A 389 30.47 7.71 2.59
N LEU A 390 30.96 6.53 2.20
CA LEU A 390 30.86 6.08 0.82
C LEU A 390 29.50 5.42 0.57
N PRO A 391 28.96 5.45 -0.66
CA PRO A 391 27.69 4.80 -0.98
C PRO A 391 27.66 3.29 -0.67
N LYS A 392 28.80 2.60 -0.75
CA LYS A 392 28.92 1.17 -0.40
C LYS A 392 28.76 0.88 1.09
N ASP A 393 28.95 1.89 1.95
CA ASP A 393 28.81 1.77 3.40
C ASP A 393 27.37 2.08 3.86
N ILE A 394 26.51 2.49 2.93
CA ILE A 394 25.09 2.76 3.18
C ILE A 394 24.28 1.49 2.88
N ILE A 395 23.56 1.00 3.89
CA ILE A 395 22.92 -0.33 3.91
C ILE A 395 23.98 -1.44 3.77
N PRO A 396 24.92 -1.55 4.73
CA PRO A 396 25.93 -2.59 4.72
C PRO A 396 25.30 -3.98 4.91
N SER A 397 25.93 -5.01 4.35
CA SER A 397 25.55 -6.40 4.61
C SER A 397 26.04 -6.81 6.00
N LEU A 398 25.14 -6.73 7.00
CA LEU A 398 25.42 -7.07 8.40
C LEU A 398 24.79 -8.39 8.78
N LYS A 399 25.37 -9.09 9.76
CA LYS A 399 24.67 -10.20 10.41
C LYS A 399 23.52 -9.65 11.25
N THR A 400 22.48 -10.45 11.50
CA THR A 400 21.30 -9.99 12.25
C THR A 400 21.62 -9.38 13.63
N PRO A 401 22.52 -9.95 14.45
CA PRO A 401 22.89 -9.34 15.74
C PRO A 401 23.58 -7.97 15.59
N GLU A 402 24.42 -7.80 14.57
CA GLU A 402 25.10 -6.53 14.25
C GLU A 402 24.08 -5.49 13.79
N GLN A 403 23.12 -5.90 12.95
CA GLN A 403 22.03 -5.04 12.51
C GLN A 403 21.14 -4.60 13.68
N PHE A 404 20.77 -5.50 14.60
CA PHE A 404 20.01 -5.13 15.80
C PHE A 404 20.80 -4.17 16.70
N ALA A 405 22.10 -4.39 16.90
CA ALA A 405 22.93 -3.50 17.70
C ALA A 405 23.01 -2.08 17.11
N ARG A 406 23.11 -1.98 15.78
CA ARG A 406 23.02 -0.71 15.06
C ARG A 406 21.68 -0.03 15.29
N ILE A 407 20.57 -0.73 15.09
CA ILE A 407 19.23 -0.14 15.23
C ILE A 407 18.95 0.27 16.68
N VAL A 408 19.42 -0.49 17.66
CA VAL A 408 19.33 -0.12 19.08
C VAL A 408 19.95 1.26 19.33
N GLU A 409 21.10 1.54 18.72
CA GLU A 409 21.76 2.84 18.89
C GLU A 409 21.04 3.96 18.14
N GLU A 410 20.55 3.70 16.93
CA GLU A 410 19.70 4.64 16.18
C GLU A 410 18.42 4.98 16.96
N ASP A 411 17.75 3.98 17.53
CA ASP A 411 16.52 4.15 18.30
C ASP A 411 16.76 4.94 19.61
N LYS A 412 17.92 4.80 20.26
CA LYS A 412 18.28 5.63 21.43
C LYS A 412 18.49 7.10 21.06
N ASN A 413 19.14 7.35 19.93
CA ASN A 413 19.36 8.71 19.44
C ASN A 413 18.00 9.38 19.15
N LEU A 414 17.10 8.67 18.47
CA LEU A 414 15.73 9.14 18.21
C LEU A 414 14.90 9.34 19.49
N ALA A 415 15.06 8.49 20.50
CA ALA A 415 14.39 8.66 21.79
C ALA A 415 14.86 9.93 22.52
N THR A 416 16.13 10.29 22.34
CA THR A 416 16.74 11.49 22.96
C THR A 416 16.37 12.75 22.19
N ASP A 417 16.41 12.70 20.86
CA ASP A 417 16.07 13.79 19.95
C ASP A 417 15.26 13.26 18.76
N PRO A 418 13.92 13.39 18.79
CA PRO A 418 13.05 12.98 17.70
C PRO A 418 13.27 13.73 16.38
N SER A 419 14.00 14.85 16.41
CA SER A 419 14.36 15.63 15.21
C SER A 419 15.65 15.15 14.53
N THR A 420 16.39 14.23 15.16
CA THR A 420 17.62 13.67 14.61
C THR A 420 17.35 12.95 13.28
N LEU A 421 18.06 13.36 12.24
CA LEU A 421 18.07 12.66 10.96
C LEU A 421 18.99 11.44 11.05
N THR A 422 18.44 10.25 10.87
CA THR A 422 19.18 8.98 10.84
C THR A 422 19.41 8.51 9.39
N GLU A 423 20.36 7.60 9.19
CA GLU A 423 20.57 6.97 7.87
C GLU A 423 19.30 6.31 7.32
N PRO A 424 18.58 5.45 8.08
CA PRO A 424 17.29 4.93 7.65
C PRO A 424 16.25 5.99 7.33
N GLY A 425 16.17 7.05 8.14
CA GLY A 425 15.27 8.18 7.90
C GLY A 425 15.54 8.86 6.56
N MET A 426 16.82 9.12 6.25
CA MET A 426 17.25 9.70 4.97
C MET A 426 16.94 8.80 3.79
N ILE A 427 17.27 7.50 3.91
CA ILE A 427 16.98 6.50 2.87
C ILE A 427 15.48 6.46 2.60
N ARG A 428 14.65 6.35 3.65
CA ARG A 428 13.20 6.31 3.51
C ARG A 428 12.67 7.58 2.85
N ALA A 429 13.09 8.75 3.31
CA ALA A 429 12.66 10.02 2.75
C ALA A 429 13.01 10.12 1.25
N ALA A 430 14.23 9.73 0.86
CA ALA A 430 14.67 9.70 -0.52
C ALA A 430 13.83 8.72 -1.37
N LEU A 431 13.60 7.51 -0.88
CA LEU A 431 12.83 6.49 -1.61
C LEU A 431 11.36 6.90 -1.79
N LEU A 432 10.72 7.47 -0.76
CA LEU A 432 9.37 8.01 -0.89
C LEU A 432 9.33 9.16 -1.90
N SER A 433 10.32 10.06 -1.84
CA SER A 433 10.45 11.16 -2.79
C SER A 433 10.61 10.67 -4.23
N PHE A 434 11.36 9.60 -4.46
CA PHE A 434 11.58 9.07 -5.81
C PHE A 434 10.41 8.27 -6.37
N LEU A 435 9.72 7.51 -5.51
CA LEU A 435 8.65 6.60 -5.95
C LEU A 435 7.27 7.23 -5.95
N PHE A 436 6.99 8.19 -5.05
CA PHE A 436 5.62 8.69 -4.85
C PHE A 436 5.45 10.16 -5.26
N PHE A 437 6.48 11.01 -5.10
CA PHE A 437 6.35 12.47 -5.20
C PHE A 437 7.14 13.13 -6.34
N PHE A 438 8.24 12.52 -6.78
CA PHE A 438 9.26 13.10 -7.68
C PHE A 438 9.88 14.41 -7.21
N ALA A 439 9.82 14.75 -5.93
CA ALA A 439 10.30 16.02 -5.42
C ALA A 439 11.21 15.83 -4.20
N LEU A 440 12.30 16.60 -4.15
CA LEU A 440 13.24 16.65 -3.02
C LEU A 440 13.34 18.07 -2.45
N GLY A 441 13.79 18.19 -1.21
CA GLY A 441 14.15 19.45 -0.56
C GLY A 441 13.12 19.95 0.45
N SER A 442 13.18 21.24 0.75
CA SER A 442 12.39 21.94 1.78
C SER A 442 10.92 22.15 1.41
N ASP A 443 10.59 22.23 0.12
CA ASP A 443 9.22 22.42 -0.40
C ASP A 443 8.92 21.43 -1.54
N PRO A 444 8.70 20.14 -1.22
CA PRO A 444 8.44 19.12 -2.22
C PRO A 444 7.07 19.27 -2.89
N GLU A 445 6.06 19.76 -2.18
CA GLU A 445 4.70 19.93 -2.71
C GLU A 445 4.67 20.94 -3.85
N ARG A 446 5.30 22.11 -3.66
CA ARG A 446 5.38 23.12 -4.71
C ARG A 446 6.13 22.60 -5.95
N LYS A 447 7.24 21.90 -5.75
CA LYS A 447 8.03 21.32 -6.86
C LYS A 447 7.23 20.26 -7.62
N GLN A 448 6.41 19.49 -6.92
CA GLN A 448 5.50 18.54 -7.54
C GLN A 448 4.47 19.26 -8.41
N ILE A 449 3.82 20.32 -7.90
CA ILE A 449 2.87 21.14 -8.68
C ILE A 449 3.54 21.73 -9.94
N GLU A 450 4.76 22.25 -9.81
CA GLU A 450 5.53 22.80 -10.93
C GLU A 450 5.84 21.72 -11.98
N LEU A 451 6.21 20.50 -11.54
CA LEU A 451 6.45 19.37 -12.43
C LEU A 451 5.17 18.94 -13.19
N ASP A 452 4.03 18.89 -12.50
CA ASP A 452 2.74 18.50 -13.07
C ASP A 452 2.29 19.49 -14.15
N GLN A 453 2.52 20.78 -13.93
CA GLN A 453 2.23 21.82 -14.92
C GLN A 453 3.13 21.73 -16.14
N GLN A 454 4.40 21.34 -15.95
CA GLN A 454 5.38 21.26 -17.02
C GLN A 454 5.24 19.98 -17.85
N TYR A 455 4.91 18.85 -17.22
CA TYR A 455 4.83 17.52 -17.84
C TYR A 455 3.49 16.80 -17.58
N PRO A 456 2.33 17.41 -17.86
CA PRO A 456 1.02 16.88 -17.50
C PRO A 456 0.67 15.54 -18.16
N LEU A 457 1.40 15.13 -19.21
CA LEU A 457 1.17 13.87 -19.93
C LEU A 457 2.05 12.72 -19.41
N LEU A 458 3.03 13.00 -18.54
CA LEU A 458 4.05 12.03 -18.13
C LEU A 458 3.97 11.68 -16.64
N VAL A 459 3.46 12.59 -15.81
CA VAL A 459 3.52 12.41 -14.35
C VAL A 459 2.45 11.43 -13.87
N ARG A 460 2.89 10.46 -13.06
CA ARG A 460 2.08 9.47 -12.36
C ARG A 460 2.38 9.58 -10.87
N HIS A 461 1.42 9.82 -9.99
CA HIS A 461 1.73 10.00 -8.56
C HIS A 461 1.51 8.74 -7.74
N GLY A 462 2.14 8.72 -6.57
CA GLY A 462 1.83 7.78 -5.52
C GLY A 462 1.97 6.31 -5.96
N TRP A 463 0.93 5.53 -5.72
CA TRP A 463 0.93 4.12 -6.09
C TRP A 463 0.89 3.88 -7.60
N ASP A 464 0.35 4.81 -8.40
CA ASP A 464 0.34 4.71 -9.87
C ASP A 464 1.78 4.71 -10.44
N ALA A 465 2.62 5.59 -9.91
CA ALA A 465 4.06 5.60 -10.21
C ALA A 465 4.76 4.28 -9.83
N CYS A 466 4.44 3.74 -8.64
CA CYS A 466 5.01 2.48 -8.18
C CYS A 466 4.59 1.29 -9.08
N ARG A 467 3.34 1.28 -9.55
CA ARG A 467 2.81 0.28 -10.50
C ARG A 467 3.58 0.37 -11.82
N SER A 468 3.68 1.56 -12.40
CA SER A 468 4.42 1.82 -13.65
C SER A 468 5.88 1.37 -13.57
N ALA A 469 6.58 1.72 -12.49
CA ALA A 469 7.95 1.31 -12.24
C ALA A 469 8.12 -0.22 -12.16
N THR A 470 7.17 -0.91 -11.53
CA THR A 470 7.19 -2.39 -11.39
C THR A 470 6.83 -3.09 -12.71
N PHE A 471 5.90 -2.50 -13.47
CA PHE A 471 5.52 -3.00 -14.78
C PHE A 471 6.71 -3.05 -15.72
N ASN A 472 7.41 -1.92 -15.87
CA ASN A 472 8.61 -1.80 -16.70
C ASN A 472 9.67 -2.84 -16.32
N ALA A 473 9.89 -3.02 -15.03
CA ALA A 473 10.83 -4.00 -14.54
C ALA A 473 10.40 -5.45 -14.78
N THR A 474 9.14 -5.78 -15.04
CA THR A 474 8.70 -7.20 -15.09
C THR A 474 8.13 -7.64 -16.43
N HIS A 475 7.98 -6.74 -17.41
CA HIS A 475 7.49 -7.04 -18.76
C HIS A 475 8.55 -6.94 -19.87
N ALA A 476 9.83 -6.73 -19.52
CA ALA A 476 10.92 -6.73 -20.48
C ALA A 476 11.10 -8.13 -21.13
N LEU A 477 11.14 -8.18 -22.47
CA LEU A 477 11.19 -9.44 -23.25
C LEU A 477 12.49 -10.25 -23.04
N GLU A 478 13.63 -9.60 -22.79
CA GLU A 478 14.96 -10.23 -22.71
C GLU A 478 15.49 -10.37 -21.27
N ARG A 479 14.59 -10.61 -20.31
CA ARG A 479 14.96 -10.61 -18.89
C ARG A 479 15.64 -11.90 -18.46
N SER A 480 16.74 -11.78 -17.72
CA SER A 480 17.43 -12.93 -17.11
C SER A 480 16.94 -13.25 -15.69
N GLU A 481 17.32 -14.42 -15.16
CA GLU A 481 17.14 -14.77 -13.74
C GLU A 481 17.90 -13.80 -12.81
N GLU A 482 19.07 -13.30 -13.26
CA GLU A 482 19.89 -12.34 -12.51
C GLU A 482 19.21 -10.98 -12.42
N ASP A 483 18.62 -10.49 -13.51
CA ASP A 483 17.84 -9.25 -13.53
C ASP A 483 16.62 -9.36 -12.61
N SER A 484 15.94 -10.50 -12.66
CA SER A 484 14.79 -10.78 -11.78
C SER A 484 15.19 -10.80 -10.31
N SER A 485 16.29 -11.48 -9.98
CA SER A 485 16.80 -11.58 -8.62
C SER A 485 17.23 -10.22 -8.09
N SER A 486 17.92 -9.43 -8.92
CA SER A 486 18.37 -8.08 -8.60
C SER A 486 17.18 -7.16 -8.34
N HIS A 487 16.21 -7.11 -9.25
CA HIS A 487 14.99 -6.32 -9.08
C HIS A 487 14.24 -6.67 -7.81
N LEU A 488 14.00 -7.96 -7.57
CA LEU A 488 13.29 -8.41 -6.38
C LEU A 488 14.06 -8.05 -5.10
N ALA A 489 15.39 -8.09 -5.13
CA ALA A 489 16.22 -7.63 -4.01
C ALA A 489 16.07 -6.13 -3.77
N ALA A 490 16.17 -5.29 -4.81
CA ALA A 490 16.00 -3.84 -4.67
C ALA A 490 14.58 -3.44 -4.25
N ARG A 491 13.56 -3.99 -4.93
CA ARG A 491 12.15 -3.78 -4.58
C ARG A 491 11.89 -4.18 -3.12
N ARG A 492 12.41 -5.33 -2.68
CA ARG A 492 12.31 -5.77 -1.28
C ARG A 492 12.96 -4.77 -0.33
N THR A 493 14.20 -4.34 -0.60
CA THR A 493 14.89 -3.38 0.27
C THR A 493 14.10 -2.08 0.37
N ILE A 494 13.60 -1.57 -0.75
CA ILE A 494 12.84 -0.33 -0.79
C ILE A 494 11.53 -0.47 -0.02
N MET A 495 10.74 -1.50 -0.32
CA MET A 495 9.47 -1.73 0.38
C MET A 495 9.68 -1.98 1.87
N ASN A 496 10.76 -2.66 2.27
CA ASN A 496 11.12 -2.82 3.67
C ASN A 496 11.29 -1.46 4.38
N TYR A 497 12.05 -0.51 3.80
CA TYR A 497 12.20 0.84 4.36
C TYR A 497 10.88 1.62 4.42
N ILE A 498 10.00 1.47 3.41
CA ILE A 498 8.69 2.11 3.36
C ILE A 498 7.69 1.47 4.36
N ALA A 499 7.78 0.16 4.57
CA ALA A 499 6.91 -0.64 5.43
C ALA A 499 7.40 -0.77 6.88
N ALA A 500 8.53 -0.17 7.22
CA ALA A 500 9.14 -0.27 8.54
C ALA A 500 8.15 0.04 9.68
N ALA A 501 8.26 -0.71 10.77
CA ALA A 501 7.41 -0.51 11.95
C ALA A 501 7.60 0.91 12.52
N PRO A 502 6.54 1.54 13.07
CA PRO A 502 6.67 2.82 13.73
C PRO A 502 7.70 2.78 14.88
N PHE A 503 8.43 3.87 15.04
CA PHE A 503 9.46 4.03 16.07
C PHE A 503 9.05 3.54 17.47
N PRO A 504 7.87 3.86 18.03
CA PRO A 504 7.52 3.42 19.39
C PRO A 504 7.50 1.90 19.56
N ILE A 505 6.98 1.18 18.55
CA ILE A 505 6.94 -0.28 18.55
C ILE A 505 8.36 -0.83 18.41
N HIS A 506 9.12 -0.28 17.47
CA HIS A 506 10.48 -0.74 17.21
C HIS A 506 11.40 -0.51 18.42
N HIS A 507 11.31 0.67 19.04
CA HIS A 507 12.02 1.05 20.25
C HIS A 507 11.69 0.10 21.41
N LEU A 508 10.42 -0.26 21.59
CA LEU A 508 10.05 -1.28 22.58
C LEU A 508 10.74 -2.63 22.30
N ILE A 509 10.73 -3.11 21.05
CA ILE A 509 11.40 -4.36 20.67
C ILE A 509 12.91 -4.30 20.92
N THR A 510 13.57 -3.19 20.59
CA THR A 510 15.02 -3.05 20.78
C THR A 510 15.39 -2.97 22.26
N ARG A 511 14.60 -2.31 23.11
CA ARG A 511 14.78 -2.34 24.57
C ARG A 511 14.62 -3.76 25.16
N LEU A 512 13.64 -4.52 24.68
CA LEU A 512 13.45 -5.93 25.11
C LEU A 512 14.57 -6.85 24.62
N TYR A 513 15.16 -6.55 23.45
CA TYR A 513 16.34 -7.25 22.95
C TYR A 513 17.56 -6.99 23.84
N GLN A 514 17.80 -5.76 24.27
CA GLN A 514 18.90 -5.43 25.19
C GLN A 514 18.78 -6.14 26.54
N LEU A 515 17.55 -6.34 27.04
CA LEU A 515 17.27 -7.08 28.27
C LEU A 515 17.27 -8.62 28.06
N GLY A 516 17.47 -9.07 26.82
CA GLY A 516 17.48 -10.48 26.44
C GLY A 516 16.13 -11.16 26.51
N VAL A 517 15.01 -10.43 26.61
CA VAL A 517 13.64 -10.99 26.53
C VAL A 517 13.34 -11.44 25.10
N VAL A 518 13.79 -10.64 24.14
CA VAL A 518 13.72 -10.91 22.71
C VAL A 518 15.09 -11.38 22.23
N SER A 519 15.09 -12.35 21.32
CA SER A 519 16.28 -12.82 20.61
C SER A 519 15.93 -13.16 19.17
N TRP A 520 16.92 -13.58 18.38
CA TRP A 520 16.75 -13.95 16.98
C TRP A 520 17.40 -15.30 16.66
N GLU A 521 16.90 -15.96 15.61
CA GLU A 521 17.44 -17.18 15.02
C GLU A 521 17.37 -17.13 13.49
N HIS A 522 18.39 -17.66 12.81
CA HIS A 522 18.30 -17.85 11.36
C HIS A 522 17.41 -19.06 11.09
N GLY A 523 16.40 -18.93 10.23
CA GLY A 523 15.58 -20.08 9.87
C GLY A 523 14.32 -19.73 9.10
N ALA A 524 13.70 -20.75 8.53
CA ALA A 524 12.46 -20.63 7.76
C ALA A 524 11.37 -21.56 8.30
N TYR A 525 10.12 -21.28 7.95
CA TYR A 525 8.97 -22.03 8.46
C TYR A 525 8.98 -23.52 8.06
N ASP A 526 9.52 -23.84 6.90
CA ASP A 526 9.72 -25.21 6.40
C ASP A 526 10.77 -26.00 7.19
N GLN A 527 11.59 -25.34 8.00
CA GLN A 527 12.58 -25.95 8.89
C GLN A 527 12.03 -26.17 10.31
N VAL A 528 10.85 -25.62 10.62
CA VAL A 528 10.23 -25.82 11.93
C VAL A 528 9.58 -27.19 11.98
N SER A 529 9.88 -27.97 13.01
CA SER A 529 9.26 -29.27 13.26
C SER A 529 8.62 -29.34 14.65
N TRP A 530 7.68 -30.27 14.84
CA TRP A 530 7.04 -30.53 16.13
C TRP A 530 7.48 -31.88 16.70
N SER A 531 8.00 -31.87 17.93
CA SER A 531 8.32 -33.07 18.68
C SER A 531 7.17 -33.44 19.61
N ALA A 532 6.44 -34.52 19.27
CA ALA A 532 5.37 -35.04 20.13
C ALA A 532 5.91 -35.59 21.47
N LYS A 533 7.12 -36.17 21.47
CA LYS A 533 7.76 -36.69 22.69
C LYS A 533 8.08 -35.57 23.68
N GLU A 534 8.62 -34.46 23.18
CA GLU A 534 9.05 -33.34 24.03
C GLU A 534 7.95 -32.30 24.22
N GLN A 535 6.89 -32.34 23.40
CA GLN A 535 5.86 -31.31 23.30
C GLN A 535 6.49 -29.93 23.05
N ARG A 536 7.37 -29.87 22.04
CA ARG A 536 8.16 -28.68 21.68
C ARG A 536 8.27 -28.50 20.17
N PHE A 537 8.35 -27.25 19.75
CA PHE A 537 8.81 -26.87 18.42
C PHE A 537 10.33 -26.89 18.37
N LEU A 538 10.87 -27.36 17.24
CA LEU A 538 12.30 -27.43 16.98
C LEU A 538 12.65 -26.57 15.76
N LEU A 539 13.67 -25.73 15.90
CA LEU A 539 14.29 -24.96 14.80
C LEU A 539 15.79 -24.87 15.06
N ASN A 540 16.62 -25.44 14.19
CA ASN A 540 18.09 -25.40 14.31
C ASN A 540 18.62 -25.79 15.71
N GLY A 541 18.04 -26.83 16.31
CA GLY A 541 18.39 -27.28 17.65
C GLY A 541 17.78 -26.46 18.81
N LYS A 542 17.20 -25.29 18.55
CA LYS A 542 16.41 -24.55 19.54
C LYS A 542 15.08 -25.25 19.79
N LYS A 543 14.68 -25.28 21.06
CA LYS A 543 13.42 -25.87 21.53
C LYS A 543 12.51 -24.77 22.06
N ALA A 544 11.29 -24.71 21.55
CA ALA A 544 10.29 -23.72 21.97
C ALA A 544 8.98 -24.36 22.39
N HIS A 545 8.31 -23.72 23.33
CA HIS A 545 7.03 -24.14 23.89
C HIS A 545 5.85 -23.78 22.97
N GLY A 546 5.96 -22.66 22.26
CA GLY A 546 4.96 -22.18 21.32
C GLY A 546 5.58 -21.70 20.01
N LEU A 547 4.77 -21.74 18.95
CA LEU A 547 5.04 -21.12 17.65
C LEU A 547 3.88 -20.17 17.31
N ILE A 548 4.22 -18.92 16.97
CA ILE A 548 3.32 -17.96 16.35
C ILE A 548 3.74 -17.82 14.89
N ALA A 549 2.88 -18.30 14.02
CA ALA A 549 3.13 -18.45 12.60
C ALA A 549 2.17 -17.55 11.81
N ALA A 550 2.48 -16.24 11.78
CA ALA A 550 1.71 -15.25 11.05
C ALA A 550 1.47 -15.65 9.58
N GLY A 551 0.27 -15.38 9.09
CA GLY A 551 -0.17 -15.69 7.73
C GLY A 551 0.75 -15.11 6.65
N ILE A 552 0.70 -15.72 5.47
CA ILE A 552 1.55 -15.33 4.33
C ILE A 552 0.69 -14.91 3.17
N LEU A 553 1.04 -13.78 2.59
CA LEU A 553 0.37 -13.25 1.42
C LEU A 553 0.84 -14.03 0.22
N THR A 554 -0.12 -14.60 -0.50
CA THR A 554 0.17 -15.37 -1.70
C THR A 554 -1.04 -15.34 -2.62
N ALA A 555 -0.77 -15.14 -3.91
CA ALA A 555 -1.79 -15.25 -4.95
C ALA A 555 -2.43 -16.65 -4.96
N ASN A 556 -1.73 -17.68 -4.46
CA ASN A 556 -2.28 -19.04 -4.34
C ASN A 556 -3.46 -19.12 -3.36
N ALA A 557 -3.55 -18.20 -2.39
CA ALA A 557 -4.66 -18.14 -1.45
C ALA A 557 -5.91 -17.47 -2.06
N ASP A 558 -5.78 -16.84 -3.23
CA ASP A 558 -6.89 -16.28 -3.99
C ASP A 558 -7.40 -17.30 -5.03
N ALA A 559 -8.17 -18.28 -4.55
CA ALA A 559 -8.71 -19.36 -5.38
C ALA A 559 -9.60 -18.82 -6.52
N LEU A 560 -10.39 -17.77 -6.27
CA LEU A 560 -11.27 -17.17 -7.27
C LEU A 560 -10.48 -16.53 -8.42
N SER A 561 -9.36 -15.85 -8.13
CA SER A 561 -8.45 -15.35 -9.17
C SER A 561 -7.97 -16.46 -10.09
N THR A 562 -7.63 -17.62 -9.54
CA THR A 562 -7.17 -18.78 -10.34
C THR A 562 -8.28 -19.26 -11.29
N LYS A 563 -9.53 -19.24 -10.85
CA LYS A 563 -10.71 -19.61 -11.68
C LYS A 563 -11.00 -18.60 -12.78
N ILE A 564 -10.86 -17.30 -12.48
CA ILE A 564 -10.96 -16.22 -13.47
C ILE A 564 -9.87 -16.40 -14.52
N LEU A 565 -8.60 -16.45 -14.09
CA LEU A 565 -7.44 -16.56 -14.99
C LEU A 565 -7.47 -17.79 -15.91
N ALA A 566 -8.18 -18.86 -15.52
CA ALA A 566 -8.38 -20.03 -16.36
C ALA A 566 -9.34 -19.81 -17.54
N GLN A 567 -10.18 -18.78 -17.50
CA GLN A 567 -11.23 -18.48 -18.48
C GLN A 567 -10.94 -17.22 -19.33
N VAL A 568 -9.96 -16.40 -18.95
CA VAL A 568 -9.55 -15.21 -19.68
C VAL A 568 -8.53 -15.53 -20.78
N LYS A 569 -8.32 -14.59 -21.70
CA LYS A 569 -7.25 -14.64 -22.71
C LYS A 569 -5.90 -14.79 -22.02
N LYS A 570 -5.13 -15.80 -22.41
CA LYS A 570 -3.74 -15.92 -21.96
C LYS A 570 -2.90 -14.86 -22.70
N PRO A 571 -2.16 -14.00 -21.99
CA PRO A 571 -1.32 -13.00 -22.64
C PRO A 571 -0.18 -13.69 -23.41
N ALA A 572 0.25 -13.10 -24.52
CA ALA A 572 1.54 -13.45 -25.12
C ALA A 572 2.71 -12.97 -24.20
N ALA A 573 3.94 -13.36 -24.54
CA ALA A 573 5.10 -12.89 -23.80
C ALA A 573 5.21 -11.36 -23.87
N GLY A 574 5.33 -10.70 -22.71
CA GLY A 574 5.37 -9.24 -22.59
C GLY A 574 4.01 -8.54 -22.59
N GLU A 575 2.90 -9.24 -22.88
CA GLU A 575 1.56 -8.65 -22.83
C GLU A 575 0.98 -8.66 -21.41
N SER A 576 0.20 -7.62 -21.12
CA SER A 576 -0.61 -7.49 -19.91
C SER A 576 -1.75 -8.51 -19.87
N VAL A 577 -2.05 -9.06 -18.70
CA VAL A 577 -3.26 -9.89 -18.49
C VAL A 577 -4.50 -9.01 -18.42
N TYR A 578 -4.39 -7.91 -17.68
CA TYR A 578 -5.47 -6.96 -17.44
C TYR A 578 -5.21 -5.69 -18.25
N HIS A 579 -6.22 -5.25 -18.98
CA HIS A 579 -6.18 -4.00 -19.74
C HIS A 579 -6.53 -2.82 -18.84
N LYS A 580 -6.58 -1.61 -19.42
CA LYS A 580 -7.00 -0.38 -18.73
C LYS A 580 -8.33 -0.59 -18.00
N GLY A 581 -8.48 -0.02 -16.81
CA GLY A 581 -9.60 -0.27 -15.91
C GLY A 581 -9.56 -1.63 -15.20
N ARG A 582 -8.45 -2.37 -15.31
CA ARG A 582 -8.28 -3.75 -14.80
C ARG A 582 -9.27 -4.76 -15.40
N PHE A 583 -9.71 -4.54 -16.63
CA PHE A 583 -10.58 -5.45 -17.35
C PHE A 583 -9.78 -6.59 -18.00
N PRO A 584 -10.15 -7.86 -17.79
CA PRO A 584 -9.61 -8.96 -18.59
C PRO A 584 -10.36 -9.11 -19.92
N LEU A 585 -9.68 -9.72 -20.90
CA LEU A 585 -10.29 -10.13 -22.17
C LEU A 585 -10.71 -11.60 -22.15
N SER A 586 -11.78 -11.93 -22.88
CA SER A 586 -12.16 -13.31 -23.19
C SER A 586 -11.22 -13.90 -24.25
N SER A 587 -11.29 -15.22 -24.46
CA SER A 587 -10.55 -15.89 -25.53
C SER A 587 -10.90 -15.37 -26.94
N SER A 588 -12.08 -14.78 -27.14
CA SER A 588 -12.49 -14.13 -28.39
C SER A 588 -12.03 -12.68 -28.51
N GLY A 589 -11.38 -12.13 -27.46
CA GLY A 589 -10.89 -10.76 -27.42
C GLY A 589 -11.92 -9.72 -26.97
N ALA A 590 -13.09 -10.12 -26.49
CA ALA A 590 -14.09 -9.20 -25.92
C ALA A 590 -13.78 -8.89 -24.46
N TYR A 591 -14.04 -7.66 -23.99
CA TYR A 591 -13.92 -7.36 -22.56
C TYR A 591 -14.94 -8.14 -21.73
N ILE A 592 -14.47 -8.68 -20.60
CA ILE A 592 -15.31 -9.34 -19.62
C ILE A 592 -15.75 -8.30 -18.58
N HIS A 593 -17.03 -8.36 -18.17
CA HIS A 593 -17.67 -7.43 -17.23
C HIS A 593 -17.22 -7.66 -15.78
N ILE A 594 -15.93 -7.42 -15.53
CA ILE A 594 -15.26 -7.59 -14.24
C ILE A 594 -14.18 -6.52 -14.05
N ILE A 595 -14.15 -5.90 -12.88
CA ILE A 595 -12.95 -5.21 -12.39
C ILE A 595 -12.24 -6.10 -11.36
N GLU A 596 -10.96 -6.41 -11.60
CA GLU A 596 -10.13 -7.22 -10.69
C GLU A 596 -9.26 -6.33 -9.79
N LEU A 597 -9.50 -6.34 -8.47
CA LEU A 597 -8.73 -5.58 -7.49
C LEU A 597 -7.84 -6.46 -6.58
N GLY A 598 -7.85 -7.78 -6.77
CA GLY A 598 -7.17 -8.79 -5.94
C GLY A 598 -5.67 -8.94 -6.19
N LEU A 599 -5.10 -10.08 -5.79
CA LEU A 599 -3.67 -10.40 -5.94
C LEU A 599 -3.16 -10.84 -7.33
N PRO A 600 -3.98 -11.15 -8.37
CA PRO A 600 -3.42 -11.76 -9.58
C PRO A 600 -2.52 -10.83 -10.38
N GLY A 601 -2.59 -9.51 -10.17
CA GLY A 601 -1.66 -8.55 -10.77
C GLY A 601 -0.27 -8.51 -10.15
N HIS A 602 0.00 -9.25 -9.06
CA HIS A 602 1.29 -9.27 -8.35
C HIS A 602 2.43 -9.96 -9.13
N GLY A 603 2.15 -10.48 -10.33
CA GLY A 603 3.12 -11.23 -11.13
C GLY A 603 3.29 -12.69 -10.70
N ARG A 604 4.13 -13.41 -11.44
CA ARG A 604 4.38 -14.84 -11.23
C ARG A 604 5.81 -15.22 -11.59
N TRP A 605 6.25 -16.35 -11.05
CA TRP A 605 7.48 -17.00 -11.50
C TRP A 605 7.20 -17.81 -12.78
N ASN A 606 8.03 -17.62 -13.79
CA ASN A 606 8.05 -18.39 -15.02
C ASN A 606 9.50 -18.80 -15.30
N GLU A 607 9.81 -20.09 -15.19
CA GLU A 607 11.16 -20.64 -15.46
C GLU A 607 12.30 -19.86 -14.77
N GLY A 608 12.15 -19.55 -13.47
CA GLY A 608 13.17 -18.83 -12.70
C GLY A 608 13.15 -17.29 -12.87
N ILE A 609 12.34 -16.76 -13.79
CA ILE A 609 12.19 -15.33 -14.05
C ILE A 609 10.89 -14.83 -13.42
N PHE A 610 10.92 -13.66 -12.79
CA PHE A 610 9.73 -13.04 -12.23
C PHE A 610 9.13 -12.04 -13.24
N VAL A 611 7.89 -12.30 -13.66
CA VAL A 611 7.26 -11.62 -14.81
C VAL A 611 5.84 -11.16 -14.51
N ASN A 612 5.32 -10.29 -15.39
CA ASN A 612 3.92 -9.90 -15.49
C ASN A 612 3.33 -9.24 -14.23
N THR A 613 4.10 -8.40 -13.53
CA THR A 613 3.54 -7.62 -12.41
C THR A 613 2.90 -6.34 -12.93
N GLN A 614 1.60 -6.20 -12.74
CA GLN A 614 0.84 -5.00 -13.13
C GLN A 614 0.49 -4.12 -11.93
N TRP A 615 0.33 -4.70 -10.75
CA TRP A 615 0.18 -3.98 -9.49
C TRP A 615 0.62 -4.86 -8.32
N ALA A 616 1.01 -4.28 -7.19
CA ALA A 616 1.51 -5.04 -6.05
C ALA A 616 1.18 -4.38 -4.70
N ASP A 617 0.07 -3.66 -4.70
CA ASP A 617 -0.40 -2.72 -3.68
C ASP A 617 -1.83 -3.02 -3.22
N THR A 618 -2.35 -4.21 -3.57
CA THR A 618 -3.64 -4.78 -3.12
C THR A 618 -3.84 -4.76 -1.60
N ASN A 619 -2.75 -4.56 -0.86
CA ASN A 619 -2.62 -4.56 0.58
C ASN A 619 -2.30 -3.17 1.16
N SER A 620 -2.43 -2.11 0.37
CA SER A 620 -2.17 -0.74 0.80
C SER A 620 -3.50 0.02 0.92
N TYR A 621 -3.80 0.50 2.13
CA TYR A 621 -4.93 1.40 2.34
C TYR A 621 -4.84 2.66 1.49
N GLU A 622 -3.68 3.31 1.49
CA GLU A 622 -3.42 4.51 0.70
C GLU A 622 -3.67 4.27 -0.80
N ALA A 623 -3.24 3.11 -1.32
CA ALA A 623 -3.50 2.75 -2.72
C ALA A 623 -5.00 2.59 -3.00
N ALA A 624 -5.74 1.98 -2.06
CA ALA A 624 -7.18 1.83 -2.17
C ALA A 624 -7.90 3.18 -2.10
N HIS A 625 -7.48 4.08 -1.20
CA HIS A 625 -8.01 5.45 -1.09
C HIS A 625 -7.81 6.24 -2.41
N GLN A 626 -6.63 6.12 -3.03
CA GLN A 626 -6.33 6.73 -4.33
C GLN A 626 -7.15 6.11 -5.49
N LEU A 627 -7.34 4.79 -5.50
CA LEU A 627 -8.00 4.08 -6.59
C LEU A 627 -9.54 4.20 -6.55
N MET A 628 -10.09 4.36 -5.36
CA MET A 628 -11.53 4.24 -5.17
C MET A 628 -12.39 5.27 -5.93
N PRO A 629 -12.05 6.57 -5.98
CA PRO A 629 -12.80 7.53 -6.80
C PRO A 629 -12.88 7.11 -8.27
N ILE A 630 -11.80 6.52 -8.78
CA ILE A 630 -11.73 6.05 -10.16
C ILE A 630 -12.68 4.87 -10.35
N VAL A 631 -12.59 3.84 -9.51
CA VAL A 631 -13.43 2.64 -9.60
C VAL A 631 -14.91 2.98 -9.44
N ALA A 632 -15.26 3.80 -8.45
CA ALA A 632 -16.65 4.20 -8.22
C ALA A 632 -17.23 4.98 -9.42
N THR A 633 -16.46 5.90 -9.98
CA THR A 633 -16.88 6.65 -11.18
C THR A 633 -17.00 5.73 -12.39
N THR A 634 -16.08 4.78 -12.57
CA THR A 634 -16.17 3.76 -13.64
C THR A 634 -17.46 2.95 -13.53
N ILE A 635 -17.79 2.43 -12.34
CA ILE A 635 -19.01 1.65 -12.14
C ILE A 635 -20.25 2.51 -12.39
N ARG A 636 -20.25 3.79 -11.98
CA ARG A 636 -21.36 4.72 -12.25
C ARG A 636 -21.61 4.91 -13.75
N ILE A 637 -20.55 5.12 -14.54
CA ILE A 637 -20.67 5.23 -16.00
C ILE A 637 -21.27 3.94 -16.57
N LEU A 638 -20.74 2.79 -16.16
CA LEU A 638 -21.21 1.48 -16.61
C LEU A 638 -22.67 1.21 -16.21
N GLU A 639 -23.09 1.49 -14.99
CA GLU A 639 -24.48 1.37 -14.54
C GLU A 639 -25.43 2.17 -15.43
N ASN A 640 -25.07 3.41 -15.77
CA ASN A 640 -25.89 4.22 -16.67
C ASN A 640 -26.02 3.56 -18.06
N MET A 641 -24.93 3.00 -18.58
CA MET A 641 -24.92 2.26 -19.85
C MET A 641 -25.77 0.98 -19.80
N PHE A 642 -25.70 0.22 -18.70
CA PHE A 642 -26.50 -0.99 -18.49
C PHE A 642 -27.99 -0.70 -18.44
N VAL A 643 -28.38 0.34 -17.70
CA VAL A 643 -29.78 0.76 -17.57
C VAL A 643 -30.34 1.22 -18.93
N ARG A 644 -29.51 1.86 -19.77
CA ARG A 644 -29.86 2.21 -21.15
C ARG A 644 -29.85 1.03 -22.13
N ARG A 645 -29.50 -0.18 -21.65
CA ARG A 645 -29.42 -1.41 -22.43
C ARG A 645 -28.47 -1.32 -23.62
N LEU A 646 -27.35 -0.61 -23.46
CA LEU A 646 -26.25 -0.68 -24.44
C LEU A 646 -25.73 -2.12 -24.51
N SER A 647 -25.46 -2.60 -25.73
CA SER A 647 -25.05 -4.00 -25.95
C SER A 647 -23.67 -4.31 -25.40
N ASP A 648 -22.75 -3.34 -25.41
CA ASP A 648 -21.35 -3.55 -25.02
C ASP A 648 -20.83 -2.40 -24.12
N PRO A 649 -21.33 -2.26 -22.88
CA PRO A 649 -20.98 -1.14 -22.00
C PRO A 649 -19.48 -0.98 -21.73
N VAL A 650 -18.75 -2.10 -21.56
CA VAL A 650 -17.30 -2.05 -21.30
C VAL A 650 -16.51 -1.66 -22.55
N GLU A 651 -16.89 -2.14 -23.75
CA GLU A 651 -16.27 -1.67 -24.99
C GLU A 651 -16.51 -0.17 -25.18
N ARG A 652 -17.74 0.29 -24.92
CA ARG A 652 -18.07 1.72 -25.00
C ARG A 652 -17.27 2.55 -24.00
N LEU A 653 -17.10 2.07 -22.77
CA LEU A 653 -16.23 2.69 -21.78
C LEU A 653 -14.78 2.80 -22.31
N MET A 654 -14.27 1.75 -22.96
CA MET A 654 -12.94 1.76 -23.56
C MET A 654 -12.83 2.69 -24.78
N GLU A 655 -13.90 2.90 -25.53
CA GLU A 655 -13.97 3.94 -26.57
C GLU A 655 -13.90 5.35 -25.97
N LEU A 656 -14.63 5.62 -24.88
CA LEU A 656 -14.54 6.89 -24.17
C LEU A 656 -13.11 7.13 -23.67
N TYR A 657 -12.48 6.10 -23.10
CA TYR A 657 -11.08 6.18 -22.67
C TYR A 657 -10.15 6.58 -23.82
N ARG A 658 -10.26 5.95 -25.00
CA ARG A 658 -9.42 6.28 -26.17
C ARG A 658 -9.58 7.73 -26.61
N GLN A 659 -10.77 8.33 -26.43
CA GLN A 659 -11.02 9.75 -26.73
C GLN A 659 -10.32 10.70 -25.74
N THR A 660 -9.96 10.23 -24.55
CA THR A 660 -9.22 11.03 -23.55
C THR A 660 -7.71 11.06 -23.78
N LEU A 661 -7.19 10.21 -24.68
CA LEU A 661 -5.75 10.09 -24.89
C LEU A 661 -5.19 11.31 -25.63
N PRO A 662 -4.00 11.79 -25.23
CA PRO A 662 -3.34 12.87 -25.95
C PRO A 662 -2.89 12.41 -27.34
N LEU A 663 -2.58 13.38 -28.21
CA LEU A 663 -1.92 13.05 -29.48
C LEU A 663 -0.54 12.42 -29.21
N PRO A 664 -0.16 11.33 -29.91
CA PRO A 664 1.15 10.69 -29.73
C PRO A 664 2.33 11.67 -29.88
N SER A 665 2.22 12.63 -30.81
CA SER A 665 3.25 13.65 -31.03
C SER A 665 3.41 14.65 -29.88
N ALA A 666 2.34 14.91 -29.12
CA ALA A 666 2.40 15.77 -27.94
C ALA A 666 3.08 15.03 -26.77
N PHE A 667 2.73 13.76 -26.58
CA PHE A 667 3.38 12.89 -25.60
C PHE A 667 4.88 12.74 -25.89
N SER A 668 5.24 12.34 -27.12
CA SER A 668 6.66 12.16 -27.50
C SER A 668 7.50 13.42 -27.31
N ARG A 669 6.92 14.61 -27.52
CA ARG A 669 7.63 15.88 -27.30
C ARG A 669 7.98 16.10 -25.83
N GLN A 670 7.04 15.83 -24.91
CA GLN A 670 7.32 15.94 -23.49
C GLN A 670 8.33 14.87 -23.06
N ALA A 671 8.15 13.63 -23.50
CA ALA A 671 9.06 12.53 -23.16
C ALA A 671 10.50 12.83 -23.61
N GLU A 672 10.68 13.34 -24.84
CA GLU A 672 11.98 13.70 -25.39
C GLU A 672 12.66 14.86 -24.63
N ALA A 673 11.87 15.79 -24.07
CA ALA A 673 12.41 16.86 -23.23
C ALA A 673 13.12 16.34 -21.98
N LEU A 674 12.81 15.11 -21.54
CA LEU A 674 13.48 14.46 -20.40
C LEU A 674 14.80 13.75 -20.74
N ARG A 675 15.25 13.76 -22.01
CA ARG A 675 16.55 13.16 -22.40
C ARG A 675 17.71 13.76 -21.63
N LYS A 676 17.82 15.09 -21.60
CA LYS A 676 18.91 15.78 -20.88
C LYS A 676 18.86 15.52 -19.37
N PRO A 677 17.69 15.63 -18.69
CA PRO A 677 17.56 15.20 -17.30
C PRO A 677 18.01 13.75 -17.05
N TYR A 678 17.64 12.81 -17.93
CA TYR A 678 18.07 11.42 -17.82
C TYR A 678 19.59 11.28 -17.91
N GLU A 679 20.19 11.85 -18.95
CA GLU A 679 21.63 11.82 -19.18
C GLU A 679 22.41 12.44 -18.00
N GLU A 680 21.90 13.54 -17.46
CA GLU A 680 22.50 14.22 -16.31
C GLU A 680 22.39 13.39 -15.03
N CYS A 681 21.23 12.75 -14.78
CA CYS A 681 21.05 11.85 -13.65
C CYS A 681 22.07 10.70 -13.66
N HIS A 682 22.20 10.03 -14.80
CA HIS A 682 23.16 8.92 -14.95
C HIS A 682 24.60 9.40 -14.98
N GLY A 683 24.88 10.59 -15.52
CA GLY A 683 26.19 11.23 -15.44
C GLY A 683 26.63 11.53 -14.00
N ILE A 684 25.71 11.98 -13.15
CA ILE A 684 25.95 12.17 -11.71
C ILE A 684 26.26 10.84 -11.03
N LEU A 685 25.51 9.78 -11.31
CA LEU A 685 25.75 8.45 -10.72
C LEU A 685 27.09 7.86 -11.17
N ALA A 686 27.44 7.98 -12.45
CA ALA A 686 28.74 7.57 -12.98
C ALA A 686 29.88 8.36 -12.31
N PHE A 687 29.71 9.67 -12.14
CA PHE A 687 30.69 10.52 -11.44
C PHE A 687 30.84 10.14 -9.97
N ALA A 688 29.73 9.81 -9.28
CA ALA A 688 29.78 9.37 -7.89
C ALA A 688 30.57 8.06 -7.74
N LYS A 689 30.38 7.10 -8.65
CA LYS A 689 31.19 5.86 -8.69
C LYS A 689 32.67 6.16 -8.89
N PHE A 690 33.00 7.06 -9.83
CA PHE A 690 34.37 7.50 -10.06
C PHE A 690 35.00 8.15 -8.80
N MET A 691 34.28 9.09 -8.18
CA MET A 691 34.75 9.78 -6.96
C MET A 691 34.96 8.83 -5.78
N ALA A 692 34.11 7.81 -5.61
CA ALA A 692 34.24 6.84 -4.52
C ALA A 692 35.49 5.94 -4.66
N GLU A 693 35.96 5.71 -5.89
CA GLU A 693 37.21 4.98 -6.16
C GLU A 693 38.44 5.87 -5.95
N VAL A 694 38.38 7.13 -6.39
CA VAL A 694 39.49 8.09 -6.26
C VAL A 694 39.67 8.59 -4.82
N TYR A 695 38.56 8.80 -4.10
CA TYR A 695 38.53 9.26 -2.71
C TYR A 695 37.89 8.19 -1.82
N PRO A 696 38.67 7.22 -1.31
CA PRO A 696 38.15 6.15 -0.48
C PRO A 696 37.78 6.60 0.95
N ASP A 697 38.02 7.88 1.29
CA ASP A 697 37.54 8.50 2.51
C ASP A 697 36.18 9.18 2.28
N GLY A 698 35.20 8.86 3.12
CA GLY A 698 33.82 9.34 2.98
C GLY A 698 33.65 10.86 3.15
N LYS A 699 34.53 11.53 3.90
CA LYS A 699 34.48 12.98 4.09
C LYS A 699 34.99 13.70 2.86
N ASP A 700 36.08 13.23 2.27
CA ASP A 700 36.61 13.78 1.03
C ASP A 700 35.65 13.53 -0.14
N PHE A 701 35.11 12.31 -0.25
CA PHE A 701 34.06 11.97 -1.20
C PHE A 701 32.87 12.93 -1.08
N SER A 702 32.31 13.10 0.11
CA SER A 702 31.15 13.99 0.35
C SER A 702 31.46 15.43 -0.04
N ASN A 703 32.64 15.95 0.30
CA ASN A 703 33.05 17.30 -0.08
C ASN A 703 33.14 17.50 -1.60
N LYS A 704 33.65 16.50 -2.33
CA LYS A 704 33.70 16.53 -3.80
C LYS A 704 32.31 16.45 -4.43
N MET A 705 31.42 15.67 -3.84
CA MET A 705 30.05 15.51 -4.36
C MET A 705 29.17 16.75 -4.20
N LYS A 706 29.51 17.70 -3.31
CA LYS A 706 28.75 18.97 -3.16
C LYS A 706 28.69 19.80 -4.44
N CYS A 707 29.68 19.67 -5.32
CA CYS A 707 29.72 20.39 -6.59
C CYS A 707 29.23 19.53 -7.77
N ALA A 708 28.72 18.31 -7.51
CA ALA A 708 28.39 17.36 -8.56
C ALA A 708 27.16 17.74 -9.38
N GLN A 709 26.39 18.77 -9.01
CA GLN A 709 25.29 19.26 -9.84
C GLN A 709 25.77 19.97 -11.13
N ASP A 710 26.98 20.55 -11.13
CA ASP A 710 27.51 21.25 -12.30
C ASP A 710 28.37 20.30 -13.14
N ARG A 711 27.88 19.96 -14.34
CA ARG A 711 28.59 19.11 -15.31
C ARG A 711 29.99 19.62 -15.63
N ARG A 712 30.19 20.93 -15.78
CA ARG A 712 31.51 21.49 -16.12
C ARG A 712 32.50 21.26 -14.97
N VAL A 713 32.04 21.38 -13.73
CA VAL A 713 32.86 21.11 -12.54
C VAL A 713 33.23 19.64 -12.48
N ARG A 714 32.27 18.72 -12.73
CA ARG A 714 32.55 17.28 -12.81
C ARG A 714 33.62 16.97 -13.87
N ASP A 715 33.48 17.50 -15.07
CA ASP A 715 34.41 17.25 -16.18
C ASP A 715 35.82 17.74 -15.85
N VAL A 716 35.96 18.94 -15.24
CA VAL A 716 37.26 19.47 -14.79
C VAL A 716 37.88 18.56 -13.72
N MET A 717 37.10 18.09 -12.76
CA MET A 717 37.60 17.23 -11.69
C MET A 717 38.04 15.86 -12.22
N VAL A 718 37.27 15.26 -13.13
CA VAL A 718 37.64 14.00 -13.78
C VAL A 718 38.97 14.15 -14.54
N GLU A 719 39.11 15.24 -15.30
CA GLU A 719 40.33 15.52 -16.07
C GLU A 719 41.53 15.79 -15.16
N GLU A 720 41.34 16.51 -14.06
CA GLU A 720 42.39 16.75 -13.06
C GLU A 720 42.88 15.43 -12.45
N MET A 721 41.97 14.55 -12.02
CA MET A 721 42.33 13.25 -11.45
C MET A 721 43.02 12.34 -12.48
N ARG A 722 42.61 12.42 -13.75
CA ARG A 722 43.29 11.72 -14.85
C ARG A 722 44.74 12.22 -15.02
N ARG A 723 44.97 13.54 -14.92
CA ARG A 723 46.31 14.14 -15.06
C ARG A 723 47.24 13.84 -13.89
N LEU A 724 46.69 13.71 -12.68
CA LEU A 724 47.46 13.33 -11.50
C LEU A 724 48.03 11.89 -11.61
N GLY A 725 47.44 11.06 -12.49
CA GLY A 725 47.92 9.71 -12.80
C GLY A 725 47.70 8.70 -11.66
N GLY A 726 48.16 7.47 -11.88
CA GLY A 726 48.06 6.36 -10.92
C GLY A 726 47.07 5.27 -11.36
N GLU A 727 47.42 4.02 -11.08
CA GLU A 727 46.69 2.83 -11.56
C GLU A 727 45.19 2.86 -11.18
N ASN A 728 44.87 3.27 -9.95
CA ASN A 728 43.48 3.38 -9.49
C ASN A 728 42.70 4.49 -10.22
N ASN A 729 43.33 5.63 -10.50
CA ASN A 729 42.68 6.75 -11.18
C ASN A 729 42.41 6.42 -12.66
N GLU A 730 43.35 5.75 -13.33
CA GLU A 730 43.19 5.28 -14.71
C GLU A 730 42.08 4.23 -14.83
N LYS A 731 42.04 3.26 -13.90
CA LYS A 731 40.99 2.24 -13.85
C LYS A 731 39.62 2.87 -13.58
N ALA A 732 39.52 3.77 -12.60
CA ALA A 732 38.28 4.48 -12.28
C ALA A 732 37.80 5.31 -13.48
N TYR A 733 38.72 5.99 -14.19
CA TYR A 733 38.41 6.77 -15.38
C TYR A 733 37.88 5.88 -16.51
N ALA A 734 38.48 4.72 -16.74
CA ALA A 734 38.00 3.76 -17.75
C ALA A 734 36.57 3.28 -17.44
N VAL A 735 36.28 2.98 -16.17
CA VAL A 735 34.91 2.61 -15.73
C VAL A 735 33.93 3.78 -15.91
N TYR A 736 34.35 5.00 -15.60
CA TYR A 736 33.54 6.21 -15.79
C TYR A 736 33.18 6.44 -17.26
N GLN A 737 34.16 6.38 -18.17
CA GLN A 737 33.93 6.53 -19.61
C GLN A 737 32.99 5.44 -20.15
N ALA A 738 33.24 4.18 -19.78
CA ALA A 738 32.36 3.08 -20.16
C ALA A 738 30.93 3.24 -19.62
N ALA A 739 30.76 3.84 -18.44
CA ALA A 739 29.44 4.16 -17.90
C ALA A 739 28.74 5.26 -18.71
N LEU A 740 29.46 6.33 -19.08
CA LEU A 740 28.91 7.42 -19.91
C LEU A 740 28.49 6.95 -21.31
N GLU A 741 29.28 6.08 -21.95
CA GLU A 741 28.98 5.53 -23.28
C GLU A 741 27.72 4.65 -23.29
N ARG A 742 27.36 4.08 -22.14
CA ARG A 742 26.16 3.24 -21.97
C ARG A 742 24.90 4.05 -21.68
N ILE A 743 25.01 5.35 -21.43
CA ILE A 743 23.85 6.20 -21.16
C ILE A 743 23.06 6.36 -22.46
N LYS A 744 21.94 5.64 -22.53
CA LYS A 744 20.97 5.75 -23.62
C LYS A 744 19.59 6.01 -23.05
N PHE A 745 18.94 7.05 -23.55
CA PHE A 745 17.55 7.35 -23.22
C PHE A 745 16.62 6.85 -24.32
N GLU A 746 15.76 5.91 -23.96
CA GLU A 746 14.73 5.30 -24.80
C GLU A 746 13.39 5.39 -24.07
N PRO A 747 12.67 6.51 -24.21
CA PRO A 747 11.40 6.67 -23.53
C PRO A 747 10.32 5.73 -24.08
N PHE A 748 9.31 5.46 -23.26
CA PHE A 748 8.05 4.87 -23.72
C PHE A 748 7.42 5.69 -24.86
N ASP A 749 6.71 5.00 -25.75
CA ASP A 749 5.67 5.62 -26.57
C ASP A 749 4.37 5.71 -25.74
N LEU A 750 3.37 6.43 -26.26
CA LEU A 750 2.11 6.66 -25.55
C LEU A 750 1.41 5.34 -25.19
N ASP A 751 1.34 4.40 -26.13
CA ASP A 751 0.64 3.13 -25.93
C ASP A 751 1.31 2.31 -24.82
N THR A 752 2.64 2.17 -24.87
CA THR A 752 3.38 1.47 -23.80
C THR A 752 3.25 2.20 -22.46
N PHE A 753 3.29 3.53 -22.45
CA PHE A 753 3.13 4.32 -21.22
C PHE A 753 1.75 4.14 -20.58
N GLU A 754 0.70 4.03 -21.38
CA GLU A 754 -0.63 3.76 -20.85
C GLU A 754 -0.83 2.32 -20.37
N GLU A 755 -0.08 1.36 -20.92
CA GLU A 755 -0.05 -0.03 -20.47
C GLU A 755 0.69 -0.22 -19.13
N THR A 756 1.63 0.67 -18.78
CA THR A 756 2.39 0.51 -17.53
C THR A 756 1.53 0.69 -16.27
N SER A 757 0.34 1.28 -16.42
CA SER A 757 -0.67 1.34 -15.38
C SER A 757 -2.01 0.80 -15.87
N PRO A 758 -2.54 -0.26 -15.25
CA PRO A 758 -3.82 -0.84 -15.64
C PRO A 758 -5.01 0.01 -15.19
N ASP A 759 -4.79 1.09 -14.44
CA ASP A 759 -5.85 1.96 -13.91
C ASP A 759 -6.07 3.17 -14.81
N PHE A 760 -7.32 3.66 -14.87
CA PHE A 760 -7.58 4.99 -15.39
C PHE A 760 -6.98 6.03 -14.43
N SER A 761 -6.43 7.12 -14.95
CA SER A 761 -6.09 8.26 -14.11
C SER A 761 -7.35 9.02 -13.67
N SER A 762 -7.23 9.82 -12.60
CA SER A 762 -8.31 10.70 -12.16
C SER A 762 -8.73 11.71 -13.23
N VAL A 763 -7.80 12.14 -14.09
CA VAL A 763 -8.08 13.02 -15.23
C VAL A 763 -8.85 12.28 -16.32
N GLN A 764 -8.40 11.08 -16.68
CA GLN A 764 -9.05 10.24 -17.69
C GLN A 764 -10.49 9.94 -17.30
N ILE A 765 -10.74 9.51 -16.05
CA ILE A 765 -12.10 9.13 -15.64
C ILE A 765 -13.06 10.32 -15.55
N LYS A 766 -12.58 11.49 -15.13
CA LYS A 766 -13.36 12.74 -15.13
C LYS A 766 -13.75 13.16 -16.55
N GLU A 767 -12.81 13.06 -17.49
CA GLU A 767 -13.06 13.40 -18.88
C GLU A 767 -14.01 12.40 -19.56
N MET A 768 -13.84 11.10 -19.30
CA MET A 768 -14.79 10.07 -19.76
C MET A 768 -16.20 10.33 -19.24
N LYS A 769 -16.33 10.69 -17.97
CA LYS A 769 -17.62 11.08 -17.37
C LYS A 769 -18.21 12.31 -18.07
N ARG A 770 -17.41 13.36 -18.32
CA ARG A 770 -17.85 14.57 -19.01
C ARG A 770 -18.39 14.25 -20.41
N ILE A 771 -17.64 13.49 -21.21
CA ILE A 771 -18.04 13.09 -22.57
C ILE A 771 -19.34 12.28 -22.52
N HIS A 772 -19.43 11.31 -21.61
CA HIS A 772 -20.62 10.48 -21.43
C HIS A 772 -21.86 11.31 -21.06
N ASP A 773 -21.71 12.25 -20.12
CA ASP A 773 -22.81 13.13 -19.70
C ASP A 773 -23.27 14.07 -20.84
N GLU A 774 -22.34 14.58 -21.65
CA GLU A 774 -22.67 15.41 -22.82
C GLU A 774 -23.43 14.64 -23.90
N GLU A 775 -23.01 13.40 -24.19
CA GLU A 775 -23.72 12.51 -25.12
C GLU A 775 -25.14 12.20 -24.62
N LEU A 776 -25.31 11.97 -23.32
CA LEU A 776 -26.64 11.81 -22.71
C LEU A 776 -27.52 13.05 -22.92
N HIS A 777 -26.99 14.25 -22.75
CA HIS A 777 -27.75 15.48 -22.97
C HIS A 777 -28.18 15.64 -24.43
N GLN A 778 -27.31 15.30 -25.39
CA GLN A 778 -27.62 15.38 -26.81
C GLN A 778 -28.72 14.39 -27.21
N ASP A 779 -28.66 13.15 -26.76
CA ASP A 779 -29.69 12.14 -27.03
C ASP A 779 -31.07 12.58 -26.51
N HIS A 780 -31.12 13.18 -25.31
CA HIS A 780 -32.35 13.72 -24.75
C HIS A 780 -32.93 14.88 -25.57
N LEU A 781 -32.09 15.80 -26.06
CA LEU A 781 -32.53 16.92 -26.90
C LEU A 781 -33.04 16.43 -28.27
N VAL A 782 -32.41 15.42 -28.86
CA VAL A 782 -32.87 14.81 -30.12
C VAL A 782 -34.24 14.16 -29.93
N HIS A 783 -34.45 13.40 -28.85
CA HIS A 783 -35.74 12.79 -28.55
C HIS A 783 -36.84 13.82 -28.25
N LEU A 784 -36.53 14.92 -27.56
CA LEU A 784 -37.47 16.02 -27.34
C LEU A 784 -37.78 16.84 -28.60
N SER A 785 -36.85 16.90 -29.55
CA SER A 785 -37.09 17.55 -30.85
C SER A 785 -37.90 16.69 -31.84
N ALA A 786 -37.98 15.38 -31.58
CA ALA A 786 -38.73 14.41 -32.39
C ALA A 786 -40.13 14.09 -31.82
N ALA A 787 -40.39 14.43 -30.56
CA ALA A 787 -41.70 14.36 -29.90
C ALA A 787 -42.45 15.70 -30.04
#